data_AF-A0A9D8QTZ3-F1
#
_entry.id   AF-A0A9D8QTZ3-F1
#
_cell.length_a   1.000
_cell.length_b   1.000
_cell.length_c   1.000
_cell.angle_alpha   90.00
_cell.angle_beta   90.00
_cell.angle_gamma   90.00
#
_symmetry.space_group_name_H-M   'P 1'
#
loop_
_entity.id
_entity.type
_entity.pdbx_description
1 polymer ?
#
loop_
_entity_poly.entity_id
_entity_poly.type
_entity_poly.pdbx_seq_one_letter_code
_entity_poly.pdbx_strand_id
1 'polypeptide(L)'
;PLLGMPAESDWVFYAPCMYDNTMIRNQLMYNLSNQIGRYAPRTRDCELYLNLEHQQIQPEDYFGIYIPMEKIKMGENRVNYPKAVNGETEEPSITGSYLLKLDRIDLEGTRITAGGSTFTWVYPDGDDIKRASRKAQVDYVRDYLNEFYSVLTGEQSDKHYSDYLDVEAAVDHNLLNAFAFNIDALRLSTFFTIVQNGKIVFGPIWDFDRSLGSGDGHDGDPTVWNHPRRTDYFNYGWWYYLFRDIDFFQQYIDRWQELRQSTLSLKQITAAFNYFCNRLQNAEKRDRDRWTSAVAGRFNDYNVIRAVKLTWIKNRLDFIDSQFVKPPEIVCTKVEQTGNYLLQSRNRGNSQLYYCNGTTDPRLPGGGISQMARLFPGGLLVTNGTILTFRAYNAKHNPLHGETNAPPLVSHWSGPVEIKVGTQPTQLAITEIMYSPEIYDGENSDNRDEYAWLEVTNLGEWPVEMKDYQISEGISYTFPALRLEPKKSVVIAKNPDLFATRYNTNGLCVLGPFSSNLARKGETICLVNRLGETLCSVSYSNKWHPLTDRGGYTLEILNPQAEAVSQAENWRDSSEKGGTPGWWSANGLPYIRFESIQMDDERIYFEIVGPTSCSAEVSSDLLHWEDVPSIYRKNRLCIERKDENIFYRLRMNNPY
;
A
#
# COMPACT_ATOMS: atom_id res chain seq x y z
N PRO A 1 -10.63 19.66 12.96
CA PRO A 1 -9.64 18.57 12.69
C PRO A 1 -8.88 18.27 13.98
N LEU A 2 -8.44 17.03 14.20
CA LEU A 2 -7.65 16.66 15.39
C LEU A 2 -6.37 15.94 14.94
N LEU A 3 -5.20 16.50 15.29
CA LEU A 3 -3.89 15.91 14.97
C LEU A 3 -3.71 15.54 13.48
N GLY A 4 -4.24 16.37 12.59
CA GLY A 4 -4.19 16.15 11.14
C GLY A 4 -5.22 15.15 10.59
N MET A 5 -6.11 14.60 11.43
CA MET A 5 -7.28 13.84 10.99
C MET A 5 -8.47 14.78 10.72
N PRO A 6 -9.41 14.41 9.82
CA PRO A 6 -10.57 15.25 9.46
C PRO A 6 -11.39 15.72 10.67
N ALA A 7 -12.04 16.87 10.51
CA ALA A 7 -12.83 17.48 11.58
C ALA A 7 -13.98 16.56 12.01
N GLU A 8 -14.15 16.43 13.32
CA GLU A 8 -15.27 15.72 13.92
C GLU A 8 -15.45 16.12 15.40
N SER A 9 -16.66 15.96 15.93
CA SER A 9 -17.02 16.23 17.33
C SER A 9 -16.55 15.14 18.30
N ASP A 10 -16.50 13.88 17.86
CA ASP A 10 -16.29 12.72 18.74
C ASP A 10 -15.02 11.95 18.40
N TRP A 11 -14.18 11.78 19.41
CA TRP A 11 -12.89 11.11 19.33
C TRP A 11 -12.75 10.08 20.45
N VAL A 12 -12.06 8.99 20.16
CA VAL A 12 -11.70 7.98 21.16
C VAL A 12 -10.24 8.20 21.53
N PHE A 13 -9.96 8.35 22.82
CA PHE A 13 -8.61 8.38 23.35
C PHE A 13 -8.33 7.02 23.99
N TYR A 14 -7.87 6.08 23.18
CA TYR A 14 -7.58 4.71 23.63
C TYR A 14 -6.23 4.68 24.35
N ALA A 15 -6.21 4.21 25.59
CA ALA A 15 -4.98 3.92 26.31
C ALA A 15 -4.64 2.42 26.15
N PRO A 16 -3.47 2.06 25.58
CA PRO A 16 -3.01 0.68 25.57
C PRO A 16 -3.04 0.06 26.97
N CYS A 17 -3.78 -1.02 27.12
CA CYS A 17 -3.94 -1.71 28.39
C CYS A 17 -2.95 -2.89 28.52
N MET A 18 -3.08 -3.66 29.60
CA MET A 18 -2.26 -4.86 29.86
C MET A 18 -2.31 -5.91 28.73
N TYR A 19 -3.36 -5.91 27.91
CA TYR A 19 -3.49 -6.81 26.77
C TYR A 19 -2.68 -6.31 25.58
N ASP A 20 -2.63 -4.99 25.29
CA ASP A 20 -1.82 -4.43 24.20
C ASP A 20 -0.40 -4.01 24.63
N ASN A 21 0.42 -5.00 25.00
CA ASN A 21 1.82 -4.78 25.37
C ASN A 21 2.73 -4.23 24.26
N THR A 22 2.26 -4.23 23.01
CA THR A 22 2.94 -3.61 21.86
C THR A 22 2.50 -2.17 21.63
N MET A 23 1.37 -1.75 22.22
CA MET A 23 0.78 -0.42 22.10
C MET A 23 0.43 0.01 20.66
N ILE A 24 0.26 -0.96 19.76
CA ILE A 24 0.12 -0.67 18.32
C ILE A 24 -0.92 -1.54 17.58
N ARG A 25 -1.66 -2.43 18.26
CA ARG A 25 -2.42 -3.47 17.53
C ARG A 25 -3.61 -2.93 16.77
N ASN A 26 -4.32 -1.98 17.39
CA ASN A 26 -5.37 -1.23 16.71
C ASN A 26 -4.80 -0.49 15.49
N GLN A 27 -3.70 0.25 15.65
CA GLN A 27 -3.08 0.97 14.53
C GLN A 27 -2.65 0.03 13.40
N LEU A 28 -2.04 -1.11 13.71
CA LEU A 28 -1.60 -2.09 12.72
C LEU A 28 -2.80 -2.66 11.94
N MET A 29 -3.81 -3.16 12.64
CA MET A 29 -4.96 -3.79 11.98
C MET A 29 -5.77 -2.78 11.17
N TYR A 30 -5.97 -1.57 11.69
CA TYR A 30 -6.65 -0.51 10.95
C TYR A 30 -5.83 -0.07 9.73
N ASN A 31 -4.50 -0.04 9.81
CA ASN A 31 -3.64 0.24 8.66
C ASN A 31 -3.79 -0.81 7.57
N LEU A 32 -3.74 -2.11 7.93
CA LEU A 32 -3.91 -3.21 6.97
C LEU A 32 -5.29 -3.18 6.30
N SER A 33 -6.36 -2.90 7.07
CA SER A 33 -7.71 -2.75 6.53
C SER A 33 -7.80 -1.60 5.52
N ASN A 34 -7.24 -0.43 5.86
CA ASN A 34 -7.21 0.72 4.96
C ASN A 34 -6.40 0.46 3.68
N GLN A 35 -5.29 -0.29 3.77
CA GLN A 35 -4.46 -0.65 2.61
C GLN A 35 -5.17 -1.58 1.61
N ILE A 36 -6.18 -2.35 2.05
CA ILE A 36 -7.02 -3.17 1.16
C ILE A 36 -8.32 -2.47 0.73
N GLY A 37 -8.42 -1.16 0.97
CA GLY A 37 -9.57 -0.35 0.54
C GLY A 37 -10.79 -0.43 1.47
N ARG A 38 -10.65 -1.00 2.67
CA ARG A 38 -11.72 -1.06 3.67
C ARG A 38 -11.45 -0.01 4.74
N TYR A 39 -12.34 0.99 4.85
CA TYR A 39 -12.18 2.03 5.88
C TYR A 39 -12.09 1.40 7.27
N ALA A 40 -11.03 1.74 7.98
CA ALA A 40 -10.88 1.55 9.41
C ALA A 40 -10.43 2.86 10.06
N PRO A 41 -10.79 3.10 11.33
CA PRO A 41 -10.47 4.35 12.04
C PRO A 41 -9.02 4.79 11.85
N ARG A 42 -8.82 6.04 11.47
CA ARG A 42 -7.48 6.64 11.50
C ARG A 42 -7.04 6.83 12.93
N THR A 43 -5.74 6.68 13.15
CA THR A 43 -5.11 6.75 14.47
C THR A 43 -3.94 7.72 14.45
N ARG A 44 -3.68 8.35 15.60
CA ARG A 44 -2.43 9.07 15.90
C ARG A 44 -1.91 8.57 17.24
N ASP A 45 -0.61 8.69 17.47
CA ASP A 45 0.00 8.39 18.77
C ASP A 45 0.25 9.71 19.47
N CYS A 46 -0.04 9.80 20.76
CA CYS A 46 0.30 10.97 21.58
C CYS A 46 0.73 10.56 22.99
N GLU A 47 1.58 11.38 23.59
CA GLU A 47 1.84 11.35 25.03
C GLU A 47 0.89 12.34 25.70
N LEU A 48 0.10 11.86 26.66
CA LEU A 48 -0.84 12.69 27.40
C LEU A 48 -0.19 13.20 28.69
N TYR A 49 -0.34 14.50 28.94
CA TYR A 49 0.03 15.15 30.19
C TYR A 49 -1.23 15.74 30.82
N LEU A 50 -1.58 15.28 32.02
CA LEU A 50 -2.78 15.69 32.74
C LEU A 50 -2.43 16.72 33.82
N ASN A 51 -2.35 17.98 33.41
CA ASN A 51 -2.07 19.11 34.28
C ASN A 51 -3.36 19.62 34.96
N LEU A 52 -3.68 19.05 36.12
CA LEU A 52 -4.90 19.40 36.88
C LEU A 52 -4.76 20.70 37.68
N GLU A 53 -3.53 21.14 37.95
CA GLU A 53 -3.25 22.30 38.82
C GLU A 53 -3.06 23.61 38.05
N HIS A 54 -3.25 23.59 36.72
CA HIS A 54 -3.03 24.73 35.81
C HIS A 54 -1.62 25.35 35.94
N GLN A 55 -0.63 24.51 36.24
CA GLN A 55 0.77 24.93 36.39
C GLN A 55 1.57 24.71 35.09
N GLN A 56 2.88 24.96 35.08
CA GLN A 56 3.73 24.56 33.96
C GLN A 56 3.83 23.04 33.93
N ILE A 57 3.70 22.41 32.75
CA ILE A 57 3.76 20.94 32.60
C ILE A 57 5.06 20.41 33.22
N GLN A 58 4.92 19.46 34.15
CA GLN A 58 6.00 18.75 34.83
C GLN A 58 6.07 17.27 34.42
N PRO A 59 7.21 16.59 34.65
CA PRO A 59 7.32 15.15 34.39
C PRO A 59 6.25 14.30 35.09
N GLU A 60 5.80 14.70 36.28
CA GLU A 60 4.75 14.04 37.07
C GLU A 60 3.34 14.15 36.46
N ASP A 61 3.10 15.13 35.59
CA ASP A 61 1.84 15.27 34.83
C ASP A 61 1.71 14.19 33.75
N TYR A 62 2.80 13.49 33.42
CA TYR A 62 2.78 12.44 32.42
C TYR A 62 1.77 11.35 32.79
N PHE A 63 0.81 11.14 31.88
CA PHE A 63 -0.32 10.25 32.06
C PHE A 63 -0.31 9.06 31.11
N GLY A 64 0.73 8.94 30.27
CA GLY A 64 0.98 7.78 29.43
C GLY A 64 0.77 8.02 27.94
N ILE A 65 0.95 6.96 27.17
CA ILE A 65 0.65 6.88 25.75
C ILE A 65 -0.85 6.72 25.55
N TYR A 66 -1.39 7.54 24.66
CA TYR A 66 -2.75 7.41 24.16
C TYR A 66 -2.72 7.34 22.64
N ILE A 67 -3.72 6.68 22.08
CA ILE A 67 -3.94 6.58 20.65
C ILE A 67 -5.26 7.29 20.34
N PRO A 68 -5.23 8.61 20.07
CA PRO A 68 -6.37 9.30 19.50
C PRO A 68 -6.81 8.64 18.21
N MET A 69 -8.07 8.24 18.15
CA MET A 69 -8.64 7.55 16.99
C MET A 69 -10.08 7.97 16.73
N GLU A 70 -10.51 7.69 15.51
CA GLU A 70 -11.85 8.00 15.04
C GLU A 70 -12.91 7.10 15.70
N LYS A 71 -13.89 7.71 16.39
CA LYS A 71 -15.13 7.01 16.74
C LYS A 71 -15.86 6.56 15.46
N ILE A 72 -16.19 5.28 15.32
CA ILE A 72 -16.96 4.80 14.18
C ILE A 72 -18.35 5.44 14.21
N LYS A 73 -18.67 6.20 13.16
CA LYS A 73 -19.99 6.79 12.90
C LYS A 73 -20.16 7.15 11.43
N MET A 74 -21.40 7.44 11.03
CA MET A 74 -21.75 7.86 9.67
C MET A 74 -21.22 9.27 9.36
N GLY A 75 -20.48 9.43 8.26
CA GLY A 75 -19.97 10.72 7.80
C GLY A 75 -19.06 10.61 6.57
N GLU A 76 -18.88 11.71 5.84
CA GLU A 76 -18.16 11.76 4.55
C GLU A 76 -16.73 11.23 4.63
N ASN A 77 -16.07 11.48 5.76
CA ASN A 77 -14.69 11.05 6.01
C ASN A 77 -14.60 9.77 6.85
N ARG A 78 -15.72 9.07 7.09
CA ARG A 78 -15.81 7.87 7.94
C ARG A 78 -16.64 6.78 7.23
N VAL A 79 -17.71 6.28 7.86
CA VAL A 79 -18.67 5.42 7.17
C VAL A 79 -19.53 6.30 6.26
N ASN A 80 -19.12 6.38 4.99
CA ASN A 80 -19.67 7.32 4.03
C ASN A 80 -20.75 6.67 3.15
N TYR A 81 -21.98 6.61 3.68
CA TYR A 81 -23.16 6.26 2.89
C TYR A 81 -24.30 7.27 3.11
N PRO A 82 -25.23 7.42 2.16
CA PRO A 82 -26.41 8.25 2.32
C PRO A 82 -27.20 7.84 3.57
N LYS A 83 -27.46 8.80 4.47
CA LYS A 83 -28.07 8.53 5.77
C LYS A 83 -29.59 8.36 5.68
N ALA A 84 -30.15 7.45 6.47
CA ALA A 84 -31.60 7.35 6.68
C ALA A 84 -32.19 8.60 7.35
N VAL A 85 -33.08 9.31 6.65
CA VAL A 85 -33.70 10.56 7.13
C VAL A 85 -34.88 10.27 8.06
N ASN A 86 -35.02 11.05 9.14
CA ASN A 86 -36.11 10.88 10.11
C ASN A 86 -37.47 11.21 9.49
N GLY A 87 -38.47 10.36 9.71
CA GLY A 87 -39.84 10.57 9.22
C GLY A 87 -40.13 10.01 7.83
N GLU A 88 -39.12 9.50 7.12
CA GLU A 88 -39.31 8.79 5.85
C GLU A 88 -39.88 7.38 6.11
N THR A 89 -40.99 7.05 5.45
CA THR A 89 -41.74 5.81 5.70
C THR A 89 -41.99 4.95 4.46
N GLU A 90 -41.58 5.39 3.27
CA GLU A 90 -41.82 4.70 2.00
C GLU A 90 -40.55 4.61 1.16
N GLU A 91 -40.48 3.63 0.26
CA GLU A 91 -39.39 3.52 -0.71
C GLU A 91 -39.43 4.65 -1.74
N PRO A 92 -38.26 5.12 -2.22
CA PRO A 92 -36.91 4.66 -1.89
C PRO A 92 -36.32 5.32 -0.63
N SER A 93 -37.00 6.27 0.00
CA SER A 93 -36.43 7.06 1.09
C SER A 93 -36.21 6.26 2.38
N ILE A 94 -37.08 5.30 2.69
CA ILE A 94 -36.94 4.41 3.85
C ILE A 94 -35.70 3.52 3.76
N THR A 95 -35.15 3.32 2.55
CA THR A 95 -34.00 2.44 2.35
C THR A 95 -32.69 3.09 2.73
N GLY A 96 -32.63 4.37 3.13
CA GLY A 96 -31.38 5.06 3.51
C GLY A 96 -30.53 4.28 4.52
N SER A 97 -29.23 4.57 4.61
CA SER A 97 -28.31 3.66 5.31
C SER A 97 -28.43 3.67 6.83
N TYR A 98 -28.29 2.48 7.43
CA TYR A 98 -28.35 2.19 8.86
C TYR A 98 -27.05 1.54 9.33
N LEU A 99 -26.41 2.07 10.38
CA LEU A 99 -25.18 1.53 10.95
C LEU A 99 -25.48 0.82 12.27
N LEU A 100 -25.09 -0.44 12.35
CA LEU A 100 -25.34 -1.34 13.46
C LEU A 100 -24.03 -1.96 13.95
N LYS A 101 -24.02 -2.43 15.20
CA LYS A 101 -22.93 -3.24 15.75
C LYS A 101 -23.43 -4.45 16.53
N LEU A 102 -22.70 -5.56 16.46
CA LEU A 102 -22.78 -6.63 17.47
C LEU A 102 -21.79 -6.27 18.57
N ASP A 103 -22.32 -5.86 19.72
CA ASP A 103 -21.51 -5.42 20.85
C ASP A 103 -22.33 -5.37 22.15
N ARG A 104 -21.64 -5.10 23.26
CA ARG A 104 -22.25 -4.65 24.51
C ARG A 104 -23.06 -3.37 24.27
N ILE A 105 -24.12 -3.20 25.05
CA ILE A 105 -24.92 -1.98 25.00
C ILE A 105 -24.16 -0.86 25.69
N ASP A 106 -24.00 0.27 25.00
CA ASP A 106 -23.48 1.48 25.62
C ASP A 106 -24.52 2.05 26.59
N LEU A 107 -24.13 2.93 27.53
CA LEU A 107 -25.02 3.50 28.56
C LEU A 107 -26.34 4.07 28.00
N GLU A 108 -26.32 4.61 26.79
CA GLU A 108 -27.47 5.21 26.10
C GLU A 108 -27.88 4.44 24.83
N GLY A 109 -27.30 3.25 24.61
CA GLY A 109 -27.53 2.45 23.41
C GLY A 109 -28.94 1.89 23.30
N THR A 110 -29.41 1.70 22.07
CA THR A 110 -30.67 0.99 21.78
C THR A 110 -30.37 -0.29 21.01
N ARG A 111 -31.11 -1.36 21.32
CA ARG A 111 -30.96 -2.66 20.66
C ARG A 111 -32.13 -3.01 19.75
N ILE A 112 -31.84 -3.83 18.76
CA ILE A 112 -32.80 -4.52 17.90
C ILE A 112 -32.46 -6.00 17.85
N THR A 113 -33.47 -6.85 18.07
CA THR A 113 -33.36 -8.30 17.90
C THR A 113 -34.06 -8.68 16.59
N ALA A 114 -33.28 -9.19 15.64
CA ALA A 114 -33.69 -9.56 14.30
C ALA A 114 -32.63 -10.48 13.68
N GLY A 115 -32.97 -11.17 12.59
CA GLY A 115 -32.01 -11.97 11.82
C GLY A 115 -31.21 -12.98 12.65
N GLY A 116 -31.85 -13.61 13.65
CA GLY A 116 -31.20 -14.59 14.53
C GLY A 116 -30.16 -14.02 15.51
N SER A 117 -30.08 -12.69 15.69
CA SER A 117 -29.12 -12.05 16.60
C SER A 117 -29.70 -10.80 17.28
N THR A 118 -28.90 -10.14 18.11
CA THR A 118 -29.22 -8.85 18.72
C THR A 118 -28.12 -7.84 18.43
N PHE A 119 -28.50 -6.71 17.84
CA PHE A 119 -27.62 -5.63 17.40
C PHE A 119 -27.89 -4.37 18.21
N THR A 120 -26.88 -3.51 18.29
CA THR A 120 -26.98 -2.16 18.86
C THR A 120 -26.95 -1.13 17.74
N TRP A 121 -27.84 -0.16 17.80
CA TRP A 121 -27.89 0.97 16.87
C TRP A 121 -26.70 1.90 17.08
N VAL A 122 -26.03 2.26 15.97
CA VAL A 122 -24.99 3.30 15.93
C VAL A 122 -25.49 4.50 15.13
N TYR A 123 -26.18 4.24 14.01
CA TYR A 123 -26.92 5.27 13.27
C TYR A 123 -28.24 4.71 12.71
N PRO A 124 -29.38 5.42 12.90
CA PRO A 124 -29.58 6.52 13.83
C PRO A 124 -29.16 6.15 15.27
N ASP A 125 -28.70 7.11 16.05
CA ASP A 125 -28.18 6.83 17.40
C ASP A 125 -29.29 6.41 18.38
N GLY A 126 -28.87 5.98 19.56
CA GLY A 126 -29.74 5.37 20.57
C GLY A 126 -30.97 6.19 20.94
N ASP A 127 -30.88 7.52 21.00
CA ASP A 127 -32.03 8.36 21.36
C ASP A 127 -32.85 8.80 20.15
N ASP A 128 -32.22 9.04 18.99
CA ASP A 128 -32.96 9.34 17.77
C ASP A 128 -33.82 8.15 17.34
N ILE A 129 -33.29 6.93 17.38
CA ILE A 129 -34.00 5.72 16.93
C ILE A 129 -35.23 5.37 17.80
N LYS A 130 -35.28 5.86 19.05
CA LYS A 130 -36.44 5.65 19.95
C LYS A 130 -37.65 6.51 19.59
N ARG A 131 -37.48 7.53 18.74
CA ARG A 131 -38.58 8.46 18.40
C ARG A 131 -39.70 7.73 17.66
N ALA A 132 -40.95 8.12 17.93
CA ALA A 132 -42.11 7.55 17.25
C ALA A 132 -42.02 7.67 15.72
N SER A 133 -41.42 8.76 15.21
CA SER A 133 -41.18 9.00 13.78
C SER A 133 -40.16 8.05 13.14
N ARG A 134 -39.38 7.31 13.93
CA ARG A 134 -38.43 6.28 13.46
C ARG A 134 -39.02 4.87 13.43
N LYS A 135 -40.27 4.68 13.89
CA LYS A 135 -40.88 3.35 13.99
C LYS A 135 -40.88 2.57 12.66
N ALA A 136 -41.25 3.21 11.55
CA ALA A 136 -41.27 2.56 10.24
C ALA A 136 -39.88 2.05 9.84
N GLN A 137 -38.82 2.81 10.13
CA GLN A 137 -37.44 2.43 9.82
C GLN A 137 -36.94 1.29 10.70
N VAL A 138 -37.33 1.27 11.98
CA VAL A 138 -37.04 0.14 12.88
C VAL A 138 -37.71 -1.15 12.37
N ASP A 139 -38.96 -1.06 11.91
CA ASP A 139 -39.69 -2.20 11.37
C ASP A 139 -39.06 -2.67 10.04
N TYR A 140 -38.75 -1.74 9.13
CA TYR A 140 -38.01 -2.03 7.89
C TYR A 140 -36.70 -2.78 8.14
N VAL A 141 -35.84 -2.28 9.02
CA VAL A 141 -34.56 -2.93 9.33
C VAL A 141 -34.78 -4.30 9.97
N ARG A 142 -35.80 -4.46 10.83
CA ARG A 142 -36.14 -5.76 11.42
C ARG A 142 -36.51 -6.77 10.34
N ASP A 143 -37.41 -6.39 9.45
CA ASP A 143 -37.94 -7.27 8.42
C ASP A 143 -36.86 -7.63 7.40
N TYR A 144 -36.04 -6.64 6.98
CA TYR A 144 -34.88 -6.86 6.10
C TYR A 144 -33.88 -7.86 6.69
N LEU A 145 -33.54 -7.73 7.98
CA LEU A 145 -32.62 -8.64 8.66
C LEU A 145 -33.22 -10.05 8.83
N ASN A 146 -34.53 -10.15 9.07
CA ASN A 146 -35.22 -11.44 9.17
C ASN A 146 -35.29 -12.13 7.81
N GLU A 147 -35.57 -11.39 6.73
CA GLU A 147 -35.57 -11.94 5.38
C GLU A 147 -34.18 -12.43 4.97
N PHE A 148 -33.15 -11.60 5.16
CA PHE A 148 -31.76 -12.01 4.94
C PHE A 148 -31.41 -13.29 5.70
N TYR A 149 -31.80 -13.38 6.98
CA TYR A 149 -31.54 -14.57 7.77
C TYR A 149 -32.29 -15.80 7.23
N SER A 150 -33.53 -15.67 6.79
CA SER A 150 -34.28 -16.78 6.18
C SER A 150 -33.66 -17.29 4.88
N VAL A 151 -33.08 -16.39 4.07
CA VAL A 151 -32.31 -16.76 2.86
C VAL A 151 -31.01 -17.46 3.27
N LEU A 152 -30.32 -16.94 4.28
CA LEU A 152 -29.05 -17.47 4.77
C LEU A 152 -29.19 -18.87 5.39
N THR A 153 -30.31 -19.16 6.06
CA THR A 153 -30.61 -20.48 6.64
C THR A 153 -31.19 -21.48 5.64
N GLY A 154 -31.48 -21.05 4.41
CA GLY A 154 -32.03 -21.90 3.34
C GLY A 154 -33.55 -22.12 3.44
N GLU A 155 -34.28 -21.30 4.20
CA GLU A 155 -35.75 -21.35 4.26
C GLU A 155 -36.41 -20.75 3.01
N GLN A 156 -35.73 -19.83 2.32
CA GLN A 156 -36.12 -19.30 1.01
C GLN A 156 -35.18 -19.80 -0.09
N SER A 157 -35.72 -20.42 -1.13
CA SER A 157 -34.94 -21.12 -2.17
C SER A 157 -34.75 -20.36 -3.48
N ASP A 158 -35.43 -19.22 -3.67
CA ASP A 158 -35.40 -18.40 -4.88
C ASP A 158 -34.38 -17.25 -4.83
N LYS A 159 -33.84 -16.94 -3.65
CA LYS A 159 -32.86 -15.88 -3.41
C LYS A 159 -31.54 -16.45 -2.89
N HIS A 160 -30.47 -15.66 -3.02
CA HIS A 160 -29.16 -16.01 -2.52
C HIS A 160 -28.64 -14.95 -1.54
N TYR A 161 -27.77 -15.32 -0.59
CA TYR A 161 -27.26 -14.35 0.39
C TYR A 161 -26.55 -13.15 -0.26
N SER A 162 -25.99 -13.32 -1.46
CA SER A 162 -25.33 -12.25 -2.23
C SER A 162 -26.28 -11.14 -2.69
N ASP A 163 -27.59 -11.39 -2.69
CA ASP A 163 -28.62 -10.38 -2.98
C ASP A 163 -28.72 -9.37 -1.84
N TYR A 164 -28.36 -9.79 -0.62
CA TYR A 164 -28.44 -8.99 0.61
C TYR A 164 -27.07 -8.62 1.17
N LEU A 165 -26.00 -9.29 0.77
CA LEU A 165 -24.67 -9.18 1.37
C LEU A 165 -23.64 -8.71 0.35
N ASP A 166 -22.79 -7.77 0.76
CA ASP A 166 -21.50 -7.53 0.11
C ASP A 166 -20.54 -8.63 0.55
N VAL A 167 -20.41 -9.65 -0.31
CA VAL A 167 -19.62 -10.87 -0.04
C VAL A 167 -18.14 -10.54 0.13
N GLU A 168 -17.59 -9.63 -0.66
CA GLU A 168 -16.18 -9.24 -0.56
C GLU A 168 -15.91 -8.52 0.77
N ALA A 169 -16.80 -7.61 1.17
CA ALA A 169 -16.68 -6.94 2.46
C ALA A 169 -16.78 -7.93 3.64
N ALA A 170 -17.67 -8.92 3.54
CA ALA A 170 -17.79 -9.98 4.54
C ALA A 170 -16.51 -10.84 4.63
N VAL A 171 -15.96 -11.24 3.48
CA VAL A 171 -14.69 -11.99 3.40
C VAL A 171 -13.55 -11.19 4.02
N ASP A 172 -13.34 -9.94 3.61
CA ASP A 172 -12.26 -9.09 4.13
C ASP A 172 -12.39 -8.89 5.66
N HIS A 173 -13.62 -8.66 6.15
CA HIS A 173 -13.87 -8.46 7.58
C HIS A 173 -13.57 -9.70 8.41
N ASN A 174 -14.04 -10.88 7.98
CA ASN A 174 -13.77 -12.14 8.67
C ASN A 174 -12.27 -12.47 8.65
N LEU A 175 -11.65 -12.35 7.47
CA LEU A 175 -10.25 -12.66 7.21
C LEU A 175 -9.31 -11.86 8.11
N LEU A 176 -9.51 -10.55 8.23
CA LEU A 176 -8.68 -9.70 9.09
C LEU A 176 -8.82 -10.07 10.58
N ASN A 177 -10.02 -10.39 11.04
CA ASN A 177 -10.25 -10.81 12.43
C ASN A 177 -9.68 -12.20 12.72
N ALA A 178 -9.84 -13.16 11.81
CA ALA A 178 -9.26 -14.49 11.92
C ALA A 178 -7.74 -14.45 11.88
N PHE A 179 -7.13 -13.64 10.99
CA PHE A 179 -5.70 -13.38 10.97
C PHE A 179 -5.20 -12.82 12.29
N ALA A 180 -5.84 -11.75 12.79
CA ALA A 180 -5.43 -11.13 14.03
C ALA A 180 -5.66 -12.01 15.26
N PHE A 181 -6.46 -13.08 15.13
CA PHE A 181 -6.95 -13.87 16.25
C PHE A 181 -7.67 -12.95 17.27
N ASN A 182 -8.56 -12.09 16.78
CA ASN A 182 -9.38 -11.23 17.64
C ASN A 182 -10.44 -12.06 18.39
N ILE A 183 -10.21 -12.27 19.69
CA ILE A 183 -10.98 -13.23 20.49
C ILE A 183 -12.42 -12.82 20.77
N ASP A 184 -12.77 -11.55 20.55
CA ASP A 184 -14.11 -11.00 20.78
C ASP A 184 -14.87 -10.71 19.47
N ALA A 185 -14.18 -10.72 18.31
CA ALA A 185 -14.76 -10.40 17.00
C ALA A 185 -16.00 -11.25 16.66
N LEU A 186 -16.85 -10.77 15.74
CA LEU A 186 -18.06 -11.42 15.21
C LEU A 186 -19.19 -11.67 16.23
N ARG A 187 -18.89 -11.64 17.53
CA ARG A 187 -19.85 -11.73 18.65
C ARG A 187 -19.94 -10.39 19.38
N LEU A 188 -18.81 -9.68 19.43
CA LEU A 188 -18.62 -8.31 19.86
C LEU A 188 -17.76 -7.58 18.80
N SER A 189 -17.54 -6.28 18.99
CA SER A 189 -16.60 -5.47 18.19
C SER A 189 -16.81 -5.54 16.67
N THR A 190 -18.06 -5.78 16.24
CA THR A 190 -18.39 -6.03 14.83
C THR A 190 -19.38 -5.00 14.34
N PHE A 191 -18.97 -4.16 13.40
CA PHE A 191 -19.84 -3.17 12.75
C PHE A 191 -20.28 -3.68 11.38
N PHE A 192 -21.47 -3.27 10.97
CA PHE A 192 -21.92 -3.39 9.58
C PHE A 192 -22.93 -2.29 9.25
N THR A 193 -23.03 -1.97 7.97
CA THR A 193 -24.00 -1.00 7.45
C THR A 193 -24.99 -1.72 6.54
N ILE A 194 -26.29 -1.51 6.75
CA ILE A 194 -27.30 -1.79 5.71
C ILE A 194 -27.31 -0.54 4.83
N VAL A 195 -26.82 -0.64 3.60
CA VAL A 195 -26.67 0.52 2.72
C VAL A 195 -27.96 0.84 1.98
N GLN A 196 -28.06 2.08 1.49
CA GLN A 196 -29.18 2.49 0.65
C GLN A 196 -29.41 1.52 -0.51
N ASN A 197 -30.66 1.05 -0.63
CA ASN A 197 -31.09 0.08 -1.63
C ASN A 197 -30.44 -1.32 -1.55
N GLY A 198 -30.04 -1.77 -0.35
CA GLY A 198 -29.87 -3.21 -0.12
C GLY A 198 -28.72 -3.56 0.81
N LYS A 199 -27.53 -3.77 0.25
CA LYS A 199 -26.54 -4.69 0.83
C LYS A 199 -26.11 -4.39 2.27
N ILE A 200 -25.91 -5.46 3.04
CA ILE A 200 -25.18 -5.48 4.29
C ILE A 200 -23.69 -5.45 3.94
N VAL A 201 -23.00 -4.42 4.40
CA VAL A 201 -21.55 -4.24 4.23
C VAL A 201 -20.89 -4.34 5.60
N PHE A 202 -20.11 -5.40 5.82
CA PHE A 202 -19.36 -5.57 7.06
C PHE A 202 -18.21 -4.58 7.19
N GLY A 203 -17.93 -4.20 8.43
CA GLY A 203 -16.94 -3.20 8.79
C GLY A 203 -17.56 -1.86 9.17
N PRO A 204 -16.72 -0.93 9.66
CA PRO A 204 -15.27 -1.04 9.85
C PRO A 204 -14.86 -2.12 10.87
N ILE A 205 -13.63 -2.65 10.75
CA ILE A 205 -13.06 -3.50 11.81
C ILE A 205 -12.80 -2.66 13.07
N TRP A 206 -12.85 -3.27 14.25
CA TRP A 206 -12.74 -2.56 15.52
C TRP A 206 -12.15 -3.43 16.64
N ASP A 207 -11.47 -2.78 17.58
CA ASP A 207 -11.06 -3.32 18.90
C ASP A 207 -10.17 -4.57 18.86
N PHE A 208 -8.88 -4.34 18.62
CA PHE A 208 -7.83 -5.36 18.48
C PHE A 208 -6.84 -5.36 19.65
N ASP A 209 -7.19 -4.81 20.82
CA ASP A 209 -6.34 -4.84 22.00
C ASP A 209 -6.08 -6.29 22.47
N ARG A 210 -7.09 -7.16 22.43
CA ARG A 210 -7.03 -8.60 22.75
C ARG A 210 -6.83 -9.46 21.50
N SER A 211 -5.80 -9.13 20.73
CA SER A 211 -5.42 -9.84 19.51
C SER A 211 -3.90 -10.01 19.36
N LEU A 212 -3.49 -10.73 18.32
CA LEU A 212 -2.11 -10.93 17.89
C LEU A 212 -1.23 -11.59 18.98
N GLY A 213 -1.78 -12.43 19.86
CA GLY A 213 -1.03 -13.05 20.96
C GLY A 213 -0.88 -12.12 22.16
N SER A 214 -1.98 -11.49 22.55
CA SER A 214 -2.12 -10.41 23.53
C SER A 214 -1.68 -10.71 24.95
N GLY A 215 -1.52 -11.99 25.30
CA GLY A 215 -1.25 -12.39 26.68
C GLY A 215 -2.51 -12.52 27.54
N ASP A 216 -3.69 -12.28 26.96
CA ASP A 216 -4.99 -12.61 27.56
C ASP A 216 -5.16 -14.10 27.89
N GLY A 217 -4.36 -14.95 27.25
CA GLY A 217 -4.33 -16.40 27.46
C GLY A 217 -5.20 -17.19 26.47
N HIS A 218 -5.93 -16.51 25.59
CA HIS A 218 -6.85 -17.16 24.64
C HIS A 218 -6.38 -17.08 23.18
N ASP A 219 -5.49 -16.15 22.82
CA ASP A 219 -4.92 -15.95 21.47
C ASP A 219 -3.42 -16.27 21.40
N GLY A 220 -2.87 -16.91 22.44
CA GLY A 220 -1.44 -17.14 22.57
C GLY A 220 -0.87 -18.16 21.58
N ASP A 221 -1.68 -19.11 21.12
CA ASP A 221 -1.28 -20.13 20.15
C ASP A 221 -1.60 -19.67 18.72
N PRO A 222 -0.60 -19.31 17.89
CA PRO A 222 -0.84 -18.86 16.52
C PRO A 222 -1.25 -19.98 15.56
N THR A 223 -1.20 -21.25 15.99
CA THR A 223 -1.33 -22.46 15.16
C THR A 223 -2.68 -23.15 15.24
N VAL A 224 -3.70 -22.47 15.78
CA VAL A 224 -5.08 -22.94 15.83
C VAL A 224 -6.02 -21.86 15.34
N TRP A 225 -7.15 -22.21 14.73
CA TRP A 225 -8.06 -21.19 14.20
C TRP A 225 -8.68 -20.32 15.28
N ASN A 226 -9.14 -20.94 16.36
CA ASN A 226 -9.93 -20.32 17.42
C ASN A 226 -9.62 -20.95 18.78
N HIS A 227 -10.11 -20.30 19.84
CA HIS A 227 -10.07 -20.83 21.20
C HIS A 227 -11.48 -21.25 21.64
N PRO A 228 -11.69 -22.42 22.28
CA PRO A 228 -13.03 -22.97 22.57
C PRO A 228 -13.97 -22.08 23.40
N ARG A 229 -13.42 -21.12 24.15
CA ARG A 229 -14.17 -20.17 25.01
C ARG A 229 -14.31 -18.77 24.43
N ARG A 230 -13.95 -18.57 23.17
CA ARG A 230 -13.91 -17.27 22.49
C ARG A 230 -14.54 -17.39 21.11
N THR A 231 -14.40 -16.35 20.27
CA THR A 231 -14.95 -16.34 18.92
C THR A 231 -14.53 -17.56 18.11
N ASP A 232 -15.51 -18.25 17.53
CA ASP A 232 -15.32 -19.15 16.41
C ASP A 232 -15.64 -18.36 15.13
N TYR A 233 -14.62 -18.17 14.28
CA TYR A 233 -14.74 -17.34 13.08
C TYR A 233 -15.59 -17.97 11.98
N PHE A 234 -15.84 -19.28 12.06
CA PHE A 234 -16.40 -20.07 10.96
C PHE A 234 -17.71 -20.75 11.33
N ASN A 235 -17.92 -21.07 12.62
CA ASN A 235 -19.09 -21.82 13.08
C ASN A 235 -20.03 -21.02 13.99
N TYR A 236 -19.98 -19.68 13.97
CA TYR A 236 -20.83 -18.83 14.82
C TYR A 236 -21.75 -17.90 14.02
N GLY A 237 -23.00 -17.77 14.47
CA GLY A 237 -23.95 -16.78 13.95
C GLY A 237 -24.17 -16.91 12.45
N TRP A 238 -24.15 -15.78 11.73
CA TRP A 238 -24.27 -15.78 10.26
C TRP A 238 -23.10 -16.48 9.56
N TRP A 239 -21.91 -16.44 10.13
CA TRP A 239 -20.70 -17.03 9.55
C TRP A 239 -20.80 -18.55 9.41
N TYR A 240 -21.49 -19.21 10.35
CA TYR A 240 -21.78 -20.65 10.28
C TYR A 240 -22.43 -21.07 8.95
N TYR A 241 -23.37 -20.26 8.46
CA TYR A 241 -24.08 -20.55 7.22
C TYR A 241 -23.24 -20.18 5.99
N LEU A 242 -22.58 -19.01 6.02
CA LEU A 242 -21.70 -18.57 4.93
C LEU A 242 -20.58 -19.58 4.65
N PHE A 243 -19.88 -20.07 5.68
CA PHE A 243 -18.79 -21.03 5.48
C PHE A 243 -19.24 -22.46 5.17
N ARG A 244 -20.55 -22.73 5.18
CA ARG A 244 -21.14 -23.98 4.65
C ARG A 244 -21.47 -23.91 3.16
N ASP A 245 -21.29 -22.74 2.54
CA ASP A 245 -21.18 -22.62 1.10
C ASP A 245 -19.70 -22.72 0.68
N ILE A 246 -19.39 -23.73 -0.14
CA ILE A 246 -18.04 -23.96 -0.64
C ILE A 246 -17.54 -22.83 -1.54
N ASP A 247 -18.43 -22.08 -2.18
CA ASP A 247 -18.07 -20.96 -3.03
C ASP A 247 -17.72 -19.71 -2.21
N PHE A 248 -18.40 -19.46 -1.09
CA PHE A 248 -17.99 -18.45 -0.12
C PHE A 248 -16.61 -18.78 0.46
N PHE A 249 -16.40 -20.03 0.89
CA PHE A 249 -15.12 -20.44 1.45
C PHE A 249 -13.99 -20.40 0.41
N GLN A 250 -14.30 -20.71 -0.86
CA GLN A 250 -13.31 -20.53 -1.93
C GLN A 250 -12.94 -19.05 -2.11
N GLN A 251 -13.91 -18.14 -2.14
CA GLN A 251 -13.62 -16.71 -2.23
C GLN A 251 -12.76 -16.22 -1.05
N TYR A 252 -12.99 -16.74 0.16
CA TYR A 252 -12.14 -16.47 1.31
C TYR A 252 -10.67 -16.90 1.08
N ILE A 253 -10.47 -18.10 0.53
CA ILE A 253 -9.12 -18.64 0.23
C ILE A 253 -8.45 -17.83 -0.88
N ASP A 254 -9.19 -17.52 -1.95
CA ASP A 254 -8.71 -16.75 -3.09
C ASP A 254 -8.23 -15.37 -2.61
N ARG A 255 -9.06 -14.70 -1.81
CA ARG A 255 -8.76 -13.39 -1.24
C ARG A 255 -7.57 -13.42 -0.30
N TRP A 256 -7.46 -14.44 0.56
CA TRP A 256 -6.26 -14.63 1.39
C TRP A 256 -5.00 -14.73 0.54
N GLN A 257 -4.99 -15.62 -0.46
CA GLN A 257 -3.81 -15.89 -1.26
C GLN A 257 -3.45 -14.74 -2.21
N GLU A 258 -4.42 -13.92 -2.62
CA GLU A 258 -4.20 -12.64 -3.28
C GLU A 258 -3.46 -11.67 -2.33
N LEU A 259 -4.02 -11.41 -1.15
CA LEU A 259 -3.46 -10.46 -0.20
C LEU A 259 -2.08 -10.88 0.33
N ARG A 260 -1.79 -12.19 0.38
CA ARG A 260 -0.46 -12.71 0.75
C ARG A 260 0.64 -12.36 -0.25
N GLN A 261 0.30 -12.00 -1.49
CA GLN A 261 1.26 -11.50 -2.49
C GLN A 261 1.59 -10.01 -2.29
N SER A 262 0.80 -9.28 -1.51
CA SER A 262 0.91 -7.84 -1.34
C SER A 262 0.81 -7.44 0.14
N THR A 263 -0.30 -6.84 0.56
CA THR A 263 -0.55 -6.19 1.85
C THR A 263 -0.31 -7.11 3.03
N LEU A 264 -0.74 -8.37 2.93
CA LEU A 264 -0.59 -9.35 4.00
C LEU A 264 0.68 -10.19 3.88
N SER A 265 1.62 -9.84 2.98
CA SER A 265 2.94 -10.49 2.94
C SER A 265 3.71 -10.27 4.24
N LEU A 266 4.58 -11.22 4.63
CA LEU A 266 5.38 -11.08 5.86
C LEU A 266 6.26 -9.82 5.83
N LYS A 267 6.79 -9.47 4.65
CA LYS A 267 7.58 -8.26 4.43
C LYS A 267 6.75 -7.01 4.77
N GLN A 268 5.56 -6.87 4.17
CA GLN A 268 4.73 -5.68 4.35
C GLN A 268 4.20 -5.54 5.78
N ILE A 269 3.72 -6.63 6.39
CA ILE A 269 3.27 -6.60 7.79
C ILE A 269 4.42 -6.24 8.74
N THR A 270 5.62 -6.80 8.52
CA THR A 270 6.79 -6.46 9.34
C THR A 270 7.20 -4.99 9.19
N ALA A 271 7.11 -4.44 7.98
CA ALA A 271 7.37 -3.03 7.72
C ALA A 271 6.36 -2.13 8.46
N ALA A 272 5.06 -2.42 8.36
CA ALA A 272 4.00 -1.69 9.06
C ALA A 272 4.14 -1.80 10.59
N PHE A 273 4.38 -3.00 11.11
CA PHE A 273 4.65 -3.25 12.54
C PHE A 273 5.81 -2.40 13.04
N ASN A 274 6.93 -2.40 12.33
CA ASN A 274 8.11 -1.63 12.72
C ASN A 274 7.89 -0.12 12.63
N TYR A 275 7.15 0.34 11.62
CA TYR A 275 6.77 1.75 11.48
C TYR A 275 6.05 2.26 12.74
N PHE A 276 5.02 1.55 13.21
CA PHE A 276 4.27 1.96 14.40
C PHE A 276 5.11 1.83 15.67
N CYS A 277 5.84 0.73 15.86
CA CYS A 277 6.68 0.58 17.06
C CYS A 277 7.78 1.64 17.15
N ASN A 278 8.38 2.07 16.03
CA ASN A 278 9.44 3.08 16.03
C ASN A 278 8.92 4.48 16.41
N ARG A 279 7.64 4.78 16.16
CA ARG A 279 7.00 6.05 16.58
C ARG A 279 6.82 6.15 18.09
N LEU A 280 6.83 5.02 18.78
CA LEU A 280 6.73 4.94 20.24
C LEU A 280 8.09 4.94 20.93
N GLN A 281 9.20 5.05 20.19
CA GLN A 281 10.54 4.99 20.74
C GLN A 281 10.77 6.07 21.80
N ASN A 282 11.34 5.68 22.94
CA ASN A 282 11.48 6.44 24.20
C ASN A 282 10.18 6.69 24.97
N ALA A 283 9.04 6.87 24.31
CA ALA A 283 7.74 7.08 24.96
C ALA A 283 7.25 5.80 25.66
N GLU A 284 7.44 4.65 25.03
CA GLU A 284 7.12 3.33 25.57
C GLU A 284 7.86 3.05 26.89
N LYS A 285 9.10 3.54 27.02
CA LYS A 285 9.86 3.42 28.26
C LYS A 285 9.23 4.28 29.35
N ARG A 286 8.91 5.55 29.08
CA ARG A 286 8.26 6.46 30.04
C ARG A 286 6.92 5.90 30.51
N ASP A 287 6.13 5.37 29.58
CA ASP A 287 4.84 4.74 29.87
C ASP A 287 4.98 3.57 30.84
N ARG A 288 5.91 2.64 30.57
CA ARG A 288 6.18 1.50 31.46
C ARG A 288 6.75 1.92 32.82
N ASP A 289 7.64 2.91 32.87
CA ASP A 289 8.21 3.42 34.11
C ASP A 289 7.12 4.08 34.99
N ARG A 290 6.10 4.70 34.38
CA ARG A 290 4.95 5.28 35.10
C ARG A 290 3.96 4.22 35.58
N TRP A 291 3.62 3.25 34.74
CA TRP A 291 2.52 2.30 34.98
C TRP A 291 2.97 0.88 35.39
N THR A 292 4.05 0.79 36.19
CA THR A 292 4.80 -0.44 36.54
C THR A 292 4.01 -1.67 36.99
N SER A 293 2.77 -1.54 37.47
CA SER A 293 1.91 -2.66 37.89
C SER A 293 0.80 -3.05 36.91
N ALA A 294 0.51 -2.22 35.88
CA ALA A 294 -0.56 -2.45 34.91
C ALA A 294 -0.07 -3.11 33.60
N VAL A 295 1.24 -3.02 33.28
CA VAL A 295 1.83 -3.52 32.02
C VAL A 295 2.82 -4.67 32.25
N ALA A 296 3.07 -5.05 33.50
CA ALA A 296 4.05 -6.06 33.89
C ALA A 296 3.55 -7.49 33.65
N GLY A 297 3.61 -7.92 32.39
CA GLY A 297 3.24 -9.25 31.96
C GLY A 297 4.15 -9.79 30.87
N ARG A 298 5.29 -10.37 31.30
CA ARG A 298 6.18 -11.33 30.60
C ARG A 298 7.51 -10.81 30.02
N PHE A 299 7.69 -9.54 29.68
CA PHE A 299 8.99 -9.03 29.20
C PHE A 299 9.23 -7.56 29.60
N ASN A 300 10.33 -7.27 30.30
CA ASN A 300 10.69 -5.89 30.70
C ASN A 300 11.34 -5.08 29.56
N ASP A 301 11.67 -5.72 28.44
CA ASP A 301 12.33 -5.11 27.28
C ASP A 301 11.38 -5.04 26.09
N TYR A 302 11.14 -3.83 25.58
CA TYR A 302 10.26 -3.59 24.44
C TYR A 302 10.75 -4.23 23.15
N ASN A 303 12.07 -4.32 22.95
CA ASN A 303 12.62 -4.97 21.75
C ASN A 303 12.35 -6.47 21.78
N VAL A 304 12.36 -7.09 22.96
CA VAL A 304 11.98 -8.49 23.12
C VAL A 304 10.49 -8.69 22.83
N ILE A 305 9.61 -7.80 23.31
CA ILE A 305 8.17 -7.83 22.99
C ILE A 305 7.97 -7.76 21.46
N ARG A 306 8.65 -6.84 20.78
CA ARG A 306 8.59 -6.68 19.32
C ARG A 306 9.01 -7.96 18.60
N ALA A 307 10.14 -8.54 18.99
CA ALA A 307 10.65 -9.77 18.37
C ALA A 307 9.68 -10.95 18.56
N VAL A 308 9.19 -11.18 19.78
CA VAL A 308 8.22 -12.25 20.08
C VAL A 308 6.93 -12.05 19.28
N LYS A 309 6.45 -10.80 19.15
CA LYS A 309 5.25 -10.50 18.37
C LYS A 309 5.42 -10.78 16.89
N LEU A 310 6.54 -10.37 16.30
CA LEU A 310 6.86 -10.67 14.90
C LEU A 310 6.96 -12.18 14.66
N THR A 311 7.55 -12.94 15.59
CA THR A 311 7.53 -14.41 15.53
C THR A 311 6.11 -14.98 15.57
N TRP A 312 5.26 -14.47 16.47
CA TRP A 312 3.85 -14.89 16.52
C TRP A 312 3.13 -14.61 15.20
N ILE A 313 3.29 -13.41 14.63
CA ILE A 313 2.68 -13.02 13.35
C ILE A 313 3.15 -13.94 12.22
N LYS A 314 4.47 -14.20 12.14
CA LYS A 314 5.03 -15.14 11.15
C LYS A 314 4.39 -16.52 11.28
N ASN A 315 4.36 -17.07 12.50
CA ASN A 315 3.79 -18.39 12.74
C ASN A 315 2.29 -18.44 12.42
N ARG A 316 1.56 -17.33 12.65
CA ARG A 316 0.13 -17.21 12.31
C ARG A 316 -0.09 -17.24 10.81
N LEU A 317 0.71 -16.50 10.05
CA LEU A 317 0.68 -16.51 8.59
C LEU A 317 1.01 -17.91 8.04
N ASP A 318 2.10 -18.51 8.54
CA ASP A 318 2.53 -19.86 8.12
C ASP A 318 1.44 -20.91 8.44
N PHE A 319 0.78 -20.79 9.60
CA PHE A 319 -0.35 -21.64 9.96
C PHE A 319 -1.49 -21.48 8.96
N ILE A 320 -1.98 -20.27 8.71
CA ILE A 320 -3.11 -20.05 7.78
C ILE A 320 -2.74 -20.52 6.37
N ASP A 321 -1.54 -20.21 5.89
CA ASP A 321 -1.04 -20.67 4.59
C ASP A 321 -1.05 -22.21 4.50
N SER A 322 -0.75 -22.92 5.59
CA SER A 322 -0.78 -24.39 5.65
C SER A 322 -2.19 -24.99 5.60
N GLN A 323 -3.23 -24.21 5.92
CA GLN A 323 -4.61 -24.68 5.87
C GLN A 323 -5.21 -24.70 4.47
N PHE A 324 -4.52 -24.10 3.48
CA PHE A 324 -5.02 -23.97 2.11
C PHE A 324 -4.11 -24.68 1.10
N VAL A 325 -4.69 -25.09 -0.02
CA VAL A 325 -3.89 -25.61 -1.15
C VAL A 325 -3.07 -24.44 -1.71
N LYS A 326 -1.74 -24.61 -1.75
CA LYS A 326 -0.81 -23.58 -2.24
C LYS A 326 -1.06 -23.28 -3.73
N PRO A 327 -1.09 -22.00 -4.14
CA PRO A 327 -1.17 -21.62 -5.55
C PRO A 327 -0.02 -22.16 -6.39
N PRO A 328 -0.23 -22.40 -7.69
CA PRO A 328 0.83 -22.81 -8.60
C PRO A 328 1.88 -21.72 -8.78
N GLU A 329 3.15 -22.07 -8.64
CA GLU A 329 4.27 -21.22 -9.05
C GLU A 329 4.66 -21.55 -10.50
N ILE A 330 4.23 -20.71 -11.44
CA ILE A 330 4.53 -20.84 -12.86
C ILE A 330 5.67 -19.89 -13.25
N VAL A 331 6.72 -20.44 -13.82
CA VAL A 331 7.85 -19.71 -14.42
C VAL A 331 7.62 -19.62 -15.90
N CYS A 332 7.81 -18.43 -16.45
CA CYS A 332 7.72 -18.16 -17.88
C CYS A 332 9.11 -17.81 -18.42
N THR A 333 9.66 -18.67 -19.28
CA THR A 333 11.00 -18.48 -19.86
C THR A 333 10.89 -18.32 -21.38
N LYS A 334 11.49 -17.28 -21.95
CA LYS A 334 11.53 -17.11 -23.41
C LYS A 334 12.44 -18.17 -24.05
N VAL A 335 12.03 -18.71 -25.18
CA VAL A 335 12.78 -19.69 -25.98
C VAL A 335 13.36 -18.97 -27.19
N GLU A 336 14.64 -18.59 -27.12
CA GLU A 336 15.30 -17.72 -28.10
C GLU A 336 15.19 -18.23 -29.54
N GLN A 337 15.22 -19.55 -29.79
CA GLN A 337 15.15 -20.07 -31.16
C GLN A 337 13.79 -19.89 -31.83
N THR A 338 12.71 -19.72 -31.05
CA THR A 338 11.33 -19.68 -31.59
C THR A 338 10.60 -18.37 -31.31
N GLY A 339 11.08 -17.57 -30.36
CA GLY A 339 10.36 -16.39 -29.84
C GLY A 339 9.15 -16.73 -28.96
N ASN A 340 8.84 -18.02 -28.79
CA ASN A 340 7.80 -18.51 -27.87
C ASN A 340 8.30 -18.49 -26.42
N TYR A 341 7.39 -18.75 -25.50
CA TYR A 341 7.66 -18.83 -24.08
C TYR A 341 7.31 -20.22 -23.57
N LEU A 342 8.20 -20.81 -22.77
CA LEU A 342 7.98 -22.05 -22.07
C LEU A 342 7.49 -21.73 -20.66
N LEU A 343 6.27 -22.14 -20.36
CA LEU A 343 5.72 -22.14 -19.00
C LEU A 343 6.08 -23.44 -18.30
N GLN A 344 6.65 -23.35 -17.10
CA GLN A 344 6.99 -24.50 -16.26
C GLN A 344 6.56 -24.26 -14.84
N SER A 345 6.17 -25.31 -14.12
CA SER A 345 5.87 -25.19 -12.69
C SER A 345 7.13 -25.42 -11.84
N ARG A 346 7.39 -24.57 -10.85
CA ARG A 346 8.43 -24.78 -9.84
C ARG A 346 7.99 -25.72 -8.72
N ASN A 347 6.71 -25.70 -8.38
CA ASN A 347 6.16 -26.48 -7.28
C ASN A 347 5.03 -27.37 -7.78
N ARG A 348 5.33 -28.65 -8.02
CA ARG A 348 4.29 -29.64 -8.32
C ARG A 348 3.62 -30.21 -7.07
N GLY A 349 4.32 -30.26 -5.93
CA GLY A 349 3.81 -30.87 -4.70
C GLY A 349 3.06 -32.18 -4.97
N ASN A 350 1.93 -32.39 -4.30
CA ASN A 350 0.97 -33.46 -4.61
C ASN A 350 -0.26 -32.94 -5.38
N SER A 351 -0.20 -31.72 -5.94
CA SER A 351 -1.35 -31.07 -6.57
C SER A 351 -1.36 -31.29 -8.08
N GLN A 352 -2.55 -31.47 -8.65
CA GLN A 352 -2.77 -31.34 -10.08
C GLN A 352 -2.96 -29.87 -10.43
N LEU A 353 -2.33 -29.39 -11.50
CA LEU A 353 -2.50 -28.02 -11.95
C LEU A 353 -3.45 -27.99 -13.14
N TYR A 354 -4.51 -27.20 -13.03
CA TYR A 354 -5.46 -26.98 -14.11
C TYR A 354 -5.34 -25.56 -14.63
N TYR A 355 -5.52 -25.36 -15.93
CA TYR A 355 -5.50 -24.04 -16.54
C TYR A 355 -6.57 -23.88 -17.61
N CYS A 356 -7.00 -22.63 -17.80
CA CYS A 356 -7.89 -22.21 -18.88
C CYS A 356 -7.20 -21.11 -19.70
N ASN A 357 -7.67 -20.91 -20.93
CA ASN A 357 -7.28 -19.75 -21.73
C ASN A 357 -8.02 -18.49 -21.25
N GLY A 358 -7.34 -17.34 -21.31
CA GLY A 358 -7.88 -16.08 -20.83
C GLY A 358 -8.01 -16.07 -19.31
N THR A 359 -9.03 -15.35 -18.82
CA THR A 359 -9.31 -15.14 -17.39
C THR A 359 -10.31 -16.15 -16.82
N THR A 360 -10.71 -17.16 -17.59
CA THR A 360 -11.72 -18.14 -17.18
C THR A 360 -11.18 -19.01 -16.03
N ASP A 361 -11.97 -19.19 -14.98
CA ASP A 361 -11.58 -20.01 -13.84
C ASP A 361 -11.59 -21.52 -14.18
N PRO A 362 -10.51 -22.27 -13.87
CA PRO A 362 -10.51 -23.73 -13.96
C PRO A 362 -11.49 -24.46 -13.02
N ARG A 363 -11.96 -23.79 -11.96
CA ARG A 363 -12.94 -24.30 -10.98
C ARG A 363 -14.35 -23.77 -11.31
N LEU A 364 -15.35 -24.65 -11.29
CA LEU A 364 -16.77 -24.30 -11.36
C LEU A 364 -17.33 -23.92 -9.99
N PRO A 365 -18.45 -23.18 -9.93
CA PRO A 365 -19.29 -23.11 -8.72
C PRO A 365 -19.57 -24.51 -8.16
N GLY A 366 -19.56 -24.65 -6.84
CA GLY A 366 -19.64 -25.94 -6.13
C GLY A 366 -18.34 -26.76 -6.13
N GLY A 367 -17.25 -26.28 -6.74
CA GLY A 367 -15.91 -26.90 -6.66
C GLY A 367 -15.57 -27.95 -7.71
N GLY A 368 -16.44 -28.15 -8.71
CA GLY A 368 -16.17 -29.04 -9.85
C GLY A 368 -15.05 -28.52 -10.76
N ILE A 369 -14.49 -29.40 -11.60
CA ILE A 369 -13.52 -29.02 -12.64
C ILE A 369 -14.30 -28.48 -13.85
N SER A 370 -13.92 -27.31 -14.36
CA SER A 370 -14.52 -26.73 -15.58
C SER A 370 -14.23 -27.58 -16.81
N GLN A 371 -15.20 -27.69 -17.72
CA GLN A 371 -14.99 -28.35 -19.02
C GLN A 371 -13.97 -27.62 -19.90
N MET A 372 -13.73 -26.33 -19.63
CA MET A 372 -12.71 -25.53 -20.30
C MET A 372 -11.31 -25.73 -19.70
N ALA A 373 -11.22 -26.34 -18.51
CA ALA A 373 -9.97 -26.56 -17.81
C ALA A 373 -9.17 -27.70 -18.46
N ARG A 374 -7.87 -27.48 -18.59
CA ARG A 374 -6.89 -28.46 -19.08
C ARG A 374 -5.92 -28.81 -17.98
N LEU A 375 -5.60 -30.09 -17.86
CA LEU A 375 -4.53 -30.54 -16.97
C LEU A 375 -3.18 -30.05 -17.51
N PHE A 376 -2.40 -29.37 -16.68
CA PHE A 376 -1.10 -28.86 -17.06
C PHE A 376 -0.08 -30.02 -17.13
N PRO A 377 0.55 -30.24 -18.29
CA PRO A 377 1.48 -31.37 -18.47
C PRO A 377 2.83 -31.16 -17.75
N GLY A 378 3.11 -29.94 -17.28
CA GLY A 378 4.38 -29.56 -16.64
C GLY A 378 5.23 -28.56 -17.37
N GLY A 379 5.02 -28.51 -18.68
CA GLY A 379 5.72 -27.64 -19.61
C GLY A 379 4.74 -27.30 -20.74
N LEU A 380 4.54 -26.02 -21.02
CA LEU A 380 3.67 -25.57 -22.10
C LEU A 380 4.37 -24.46 -22.90
N LEU A 381 4.56 -24.68 -24.19
CA LEU A 381 5.01 -23.63 -25.11
C LEU A 381 3.81 -22.78 -25.52
N VAL A 382 3.94 -21.47 -25.36
CA VAL A 382 2.91 -20.48 -25.67
C VAL A 382 3.53 -19.26 -26.35
N THR A 383 2.72 -18.49 -27.07
CA THR A 383 3.15 -17.29 -27.78
C THR A 383 3.06 -16.05 -26.88
N ASN A 384 3.75 -14.98 -27.27
CA ASN A 384 3.58 -13.65 -26.68
C ASN A 384 2.08 -13.23 -26.68
N GLY A 385 1.63 -12.54 -25.64
CA GLY A 385 0.24 -12.10 -25.48
C GLY A 385 -0.73 -13.16 -24.99
N THR A 386 -0.27 -14.41 -24.76
CA THR A 386 -1.11 -15.45 -24.17
C THR A 386 -1.46 -15.12 -22.72
N ILE A 387 -2.73 -15.20 -22.36
CA ILE A 387 -3.20 -15.13 -20.97
C ILE A 387 -3.74 -16.50 -20.58
N LEU A 388 -3.28 -17.02 -19.45
CA LEU A 388 -3.78 -18.27 -18.87
C LEU A 388 -4.08 -18.09 -17.39
N THR A 389 -5.21 -18.60 -16.93
CA THR A 389 -5.53 -18.68 -15.50
C THR A 389 -5.34 -20.11 -15.00
N PHE A 390 -4.51 -20.26 -13.97
CA PHE A 390 -4.18 -21.53 -13.34
C PHE A 390 -4.83 -21.66 -11.95
N ARG A 391 -5.16 -22.90 -11.56
CA ARG A 391 -5.38 -23.28 -10.16
C ARG A 391 -4.69 -24.60 -9.86
N ALA A 392 -4.29 -24.79 -8.60
CA ALA A 392 -3.87 -26.08 -8.09
C ALA A 392 -5.08 -26.79 -7.45
N TYR A 393 -5.20 -28.09 -7.69
CA TYR A 393 -6.18 -28.98 -7.10
C TYR A 393 -5.49 -30.11 -6.34
N ASN A 394 -5.87 -30.32 -5.08
CA ASN A 394 -5.35 -31.40 -4.26
C ASN A 394 -6.49 -32.14 -3.55
N ALA A 395 -6.93 -33.25 -4.15
CA ALA A 395 -7.95 -34.13 -3.59
C ALA A 395 -7.58 -34.75 -2.22
N LYS A 396 -6.30 -34.77 -1.87
CA LYS A 396 -5.79 -35.29 -0.58
C LYS A 396 -5.53 -34.17 0.44
N HIS A 397 -5.87 -32.92 0.13
CA HIS A 397 -5.76 -31.81 1.08
C HIS A 397 -6.65 -32.08 2.29
N ASN A 398 -6.07 -32.08 3.48
CA ASN A 398 -6.75 -32.41 4.73
C ASN A 398 -6.29 -31.46 5.86
N PRO A 399 -6.75 -30.19 5.83
CA PRO A 399 -6.44 -29.21 6.86
C PRO A 399 -7.27 -29.45 8.12
N LEU A 400 -7.08 -28.62 9.15
CA LEU A 400 -8.04 -28.55 10.25
C LEU A 400 -9.42 -28.20 9.69
N HIS A 401 -10.43 -28.96 10.08
CA HIS A 401 -11.81 -28.75 9.64
C HIS A 401 -12.83 -29.40 10.59
N GLY A 402 -14.10 -29.03 10.41
CA GLY A 402 -15.24 -29.53 11.18
C GLY A 402 -15.62 -28.60 12.34
N GLU A 403 -16.64 -29.01 13.11
CA GLU A 403 -17.28 -28.16 14.13
C GLU A 403 -16.37 -27.76 15.28
N THR A 404 -15.34 -28.56 15.58
CA THR A 404 -14.41 -28.31 16.70
C THR A 404 -13.06 -27.74 16.27
N ASN A 405 -12.66 -27.91 15.01
CA ASN A 405 -11.32 -27.54 14.54
C ASN A 405 -11.32 -26.41 13.51
N ALA A 406 -12.48 -26.13 12.88
CA ALA A 406 -12.77 -25.08 11.91
C ALA A 406 -11.78 -24.98 10.71
N PRO A 407 -12.20 -24.46 9.54
CA PRO A 407 -13.56 -24.18 9.07
C PRO A 407 -14.43 -25.44 8.90
N PRO A 408 -15.76 -25.34 8.69
CA PRO A 408 -16.63 -26.51 8.57
C PRO A 408 -16.41 -27.33 7.28
N LEU A 409 -15.96 -26.68 6.21
CA LEU A 409 -15.69 -27.31 4.91
C LEU A 409 -14.19 -27.34 4.61
N VAL A 410 -13.81 -28.20 3.67
CA VAL A 410 -12.46 -28.23 3.08
C VAL A 410 -12.59 -27.87 1.61
N SER A 411 -11.85 -26.84 1.17
CA SER A 411 -11.62 -26.65 -0.26
C SER A 411 -10.37 -27.39 -0.71
N HIS A 412 -10.49 -28.07 -1.85
CA HIS A 412 -9.39 -28.76 -2.51
C HIS A 412 -8.69 -27.91 -3.57
N TRP A 413 -9.08 -26.64 -3.73
CA TRP A 413 -8.54 -25.73 -4.73
C TRP A 413 -7.72 -24.62 -4.09
N SER A 414 -6.58 -24.28 -4.71
CA SER A 414 -5.90 -23.02 -4.45
C SER A 414 -6.67 -21.86 -5.07
N GLY A 415 -6.33 -20.65 -4.66
CA GLY A 415 -6.56 -19.41 -5.38
C GLY A 415 -5.99 -19.42 -6.80
N PRO A 416 -6.56 -18.58 -7.68
CA PRO A 416 -6.17 -18.51 -9.07
C PRO A 416 -4.83 -17.78 -9.25
N VAL A 417 -4.09 -18.16 -10.28
CA VAL A 417 -2.86 -17.47 -10.72
C VAL A 417 -3.00 -17.17 -12.20
N GLU A 418 -3.10 -15.89 -12.54
CA GLU A 418 -3.12 -15.44 -13.93
C GLU A 418 -1.70 -15.18 -14.44
N ILE A 419 -1.36 -15.80 -15.57
CA ILE A 419 -0.08 -15.61 -16.24
C ILE A 419 -0.34 -14.89 -17.56
N LYS A 420 0.16 -13.65 -17.66
CA LYS A 420 0.18 -12.86 -18.90
C LYS A 420 1.57 -12.96 -19.53
N VAL A 421 1.69 -13.71 -20.62
CA VAL A 421 2.96 -14.00 -21.27
C VAL A 421 3.44 -12.81 -22.09
N GLY A 422 4.67 -12.38 -21.83
CA GLY A 422 5.32 -11.28 -22.55
C GLY A 422 4.91 -9.87 -22.09
N THR A 423 4.06 -9.76 -21.07
CA THR A 423 3.82 -8.50 -20.35
C THR A 423 4.40 -8.62 -18.95
N GLN A 424 5.67 -8.23 -18.78
CA GLN A 424 6.26 -8.03 -17.46
C GLN A 424 5.75 -6.70 -16.87
N PRO A 425 5.68 -6.53 -15.54
CA PRO A 425 5.45 -5.23 -14.93
C PRO A 425 6.54 -4.29 -15.44
N THR A 426 6.13 -3.28 -16.19
CA THR A 426 7.05 -2.34 -16.83
C THR A 426 7.80 -1.60 -15.73
N GLN A 427 9.13 -1.71 -15.69
CA GLN A 427 9.97 -0.89 -14.80
C GLN A 427 10.12 0.53 -15.37
N LEU A 428 9.00 1.17 -15.73
CA LEU A 428 9.00 2.54 -16.21
C LEU A 428 9.06 3.48 -15.01
N ALA A 429 10.00 4.42 -15.04
CA ALA A 429 10.17 5.43 -14.00
C ALA A 429 10.20 6.82 -14.60
N ILE A 430 9.66 7.79 -13.85
CA ILE A 430 9.92 9.21 -14.08
C ILE A 430 11.33 9.50 -13.57
N THR A 431 12.22 9.93 -14.46
CA THR A 431 13.66 10.05 -14.16
C THR A 431 14.15 11.47 -14.07
N GLU A 432 13.51 12.41 -14.78
CA GLU A 432 13.91 13.81 -14.78
C GLU A 432 12.70 14.74 -14.98
N ILE A 433 12.67 15.87 -14.26
CA ILE A 433 11.55 16.82 -14.26
C ILE A 433 12.08 18.26 -14.42
N MET A 434 11.77 18.89 -15.55
CA MET A 434 12.02 20.32 -15.81
C MET A 434 10.74 21.14 -15.52
N TYR A 435 10.50 21.44 -14.25
CA TYR A 435 9.30 22.19 -13.82
C TYR A 435 9.50 23.71 -13.72
N SER A 436 10.74 24.21 -13.75
CA SER A 436 11.06 25.65 -13.64
C SER A 436 12.15 26.04 -14.65
N PRO A 437 11.85 26.02 -15.97
CA PRO A 437 12.82 26.38 -16.99
C PRO A 437 13.40 27.78 -16.79
N GLU A 438 14.68 27.94 -17.13
CA GLU A 438 15.27 29.27 -17.31
C GLU A 438 14.72 29.93 -18.59
N ILE A 439 14.77 31.25 -18.65
CA ILE A 439 14.52 32.05 -19.85
C ILE A 439 15.87 32.61 -20.29
N TYR A 440 16.26 32.32 -21.53
CA TYR A 440 17.48 32.85 -22.15
C TYR A 440 17.23 34.20 -22.84
N ASP A 441 18.30 34.95 -23.08
CA ASP A 441 18.23 36.23 -23.77
C ASP A 441 17.60 36.08 -25.16
N GLY A 442 16.54 36.85 -25.41
CA GLY A 442 15.77 36.81 -26.66
C GLY A 442 14.53 35.91 -26.63
N GLU A 443 14.31 35.15 -25.56
CA GLU A 443 13.09 34.38 -25.35
C GLU A 443 12.02 35.19 -24.60
N ASN A 444 10.74 34.91 -24.88
CA ASN A 444 9.64 35.57 -24.19
C ASN A 444 9.47 34.98 -22.77
N SER A 445 9.67 35.80 -21.74
CA SER A 445 9.54 35.39 -20.35
C SER A 445 8.12 34.95 -19.95
N ASP A 446 7.09 35.39 -20.69
CA ASP A 446 5.70 34.95 -20.51
C ASP A 446 5.50 33.49 -20.94
N ASN A 447 6.39 32.96 -21.79
CA ASN A 447 6.33 31.59 -22.31
C ASN A 447 7.22 30.60 -21.55
N ARG A 448 7.64 30.93 -20.31
CA ARG A 448 8.57 30.08 -19.56
C ARG A 448 8.16 28.60 -19.48
N ASP A 449 6.88 28.35 -19.24
CA ASP A 449 6.38 26.98 -19.09
C ASP A 449 6.38 26.20 -20.41
N GLU A 450 6.46 26.87 -21.56
CA GLU A 450 6.59 26.21 -22.88
C GLU A 450 7.88 25.41 -23.02
N TYR A 451 8.90 25.72 -22.20
CA TYR A 451 10.17 25.00 -22.15
C TYR A 451 10.20 23.87 -21.10
N ALA A 452 9.08 23.59 -20.45
CA ALA A 452 8.98 22.51 -19.46
C ALA A 452 8.94 21.13 -20.14
N TRP A 453 9.49 20.12 -19.47
CA TRP A 453 9.53 18.75 -19.98
C TRP A 453 9.67 17.71 -18.85
N LEU A 454 9.29 16.48 -19.16
CA LEU A 454 9.34 15.32 -18.27
C LEU A 454 10.05 14.16 -18.98
N GLU A 455 10.88 13.40 -18.28
CA GLU A 455 11.49 12.18 -18.81
C GLU A 455 10.92 10.91 -18.16
N VAL A 456 10.64 9.91 -19.00
CA VAL A 456 10.30 8.54 -18.58
C VAL A 456 11.33 7.57 -19.14
N THR A 457 11.90 6.73 -18.28
CA THR A 457 12.91 5.73 -18.65
C THR A 457 12.39 4.32 -18.45
N ASN A 458 12.67 3.43 -19.42
CA ASN A 458 12.48 1.99 -19.26
C ASN A 458 13.69 1.38 -18.55
N LEU A 459 13.55 1.11 -17.25
CA LEU A 459 14.60 0.50 -16.45
C LEU A 459 14.71 -1.02 -16.66
N GLY A 460 13.75 -1.63 -17.36
CA GLY A 460 13.68 -3.06 -17.57
C GLY A 460 14.69 -3.58 -18.58
N GLU A 461 14.77 -4.91 -18.67
CA GLU A 461 15.58 -5.63 -19.67
C GLU A 461 14.81 -5.88 -20.98
N TRP A 462 13.55 -5.44 -21.07
CA TRP A 462 12.66 -5.70 -22.19
C TRP A 462 12.00 -4.43 -22.73
N PRO A 463 11.74 -4.35 -24.04
CA PRO A 463 11.03 -3.22 -24.64
C PRO A 463 9.59 -3.09 -24.12
N VAL A 464 9.08 -1.86 -24.06
CA VAL A 464 7.71 -1.56 -23.63
C VAL A 464 6.92 -0.87 -24.74
N GLU A 465 5.75 -1.40 -25.06
CA GLU A 465 4.79 -0.76 -25.95
C GLU A 465 3.93 0.23 -25.17
N MET A 466 4.12 1.52 -25.42
CA MET A 466 3.53 2.60 -24.61
C MET A 466 2.22 3.15 -25.18
N LYS A 467 1.66 2.55 -26.23
CA LYS A 467 0.41 3.03 -26.82
C LYS A 467 -0.70 3.10 -25.76
N ASP A 468 -1.35 4.26 -25.68
CA ASP A 468 -2.47 4.55 -24.77
C ASP A 468 -2.09 4.56 -23.28
N TYR A 469 -0.80 4.57 -22.93
CA TYR A 469 -0.35 4.88 -21.58
C TYR A 469 -0.59 6.37 -21.32
N GLN A 470 -0.71 6.77 -20.06
CA GLN A 470 -1.01 8.16 -19.73
C GLN A 470 -0.16 8.70 -18.59
N ILE A 471 0.20 9.97 -18.69
CA ILE A 471 0.46 10.77 -17.50
C ILE A 471 -0.89 11.35 -17.08
N SER A 472 -1.40 10.85 -15.95
CA SER A 472 -2.77 11.08 -15.46
C SER A 472 -2.87 12.17 -14.40
N GLU A 473 -1.76 12.51 -13.75
CA GLU A 473 -1.65 13.61 -12.79
C GLU A 473 -0.46 14.52 -13.13
N GLY A 474 -0.57 15.80 -12.75
CA GLY A 474 0.40 16.86 -13.01
C GLY A 474 0.26 17.46 -14.41
N ILE A 475 0.62 16.69 -15.43
CA ILE A 475 0.35 17.01 -16.83
C ILE A 475 -0.69 16.08 -17.41
N SER A 476 -1.33 16.47 -18.51
CA SER A 476 -2.20 15.57 -19.28
C SER A 476 -1.51 15.17 -20.57
N TYR A 477 -1.15 13.89 -20.68
CA TYR A 477 -0.50 13.34 -21.86
C TYR A 477 -0.91 11.88 -22.08
N THR A 478 -1.24 11.52 -23.32
CA THR A 478 -1.45 10.12 -23.73
C THR A 478 -0.37 9.75 -24.73
N PHE A 479 0.34 8.67 -24.46
CA PHE A 479 1.44 8.21 -25.30
C PHE A 479 0.91 7.64 -26.63
N PRO A 480 1.53 8.02 -27.77
CA PRO A 480 1.23 7.44 -29.06
C PRO A 480 1.76 5.99 -29.11
N ALA A 481 1.60 5.34 -30.27
CA ALA A 481 2.29 4.08 -30.53
C ALA A 481 3.81 4.29 -30.52
N LEU A 482 4.43 4.03 -29.37
CA LEU A 482 5.87 4.11 -29.13
C LEU A 482 6.33 2.78 -28.53
N ARG A 483 7.40 2.21 -29.10
CA ARG A 483 8.11 1.09 -28.52
C ARG A 483 9.39 1.59 -27.85
N LEU A 484 9.39 1.67 -26.52
CA LEU A 484 10.53 2.14 -25.74
C LEU A 484 11.47 0.98 -25.40
N GLU A 485 12.67 0.97 -25.99
CA GLU A 485 13.66 -0.08 -25.80
C GLU A 485 14.20 -0.15 -24.35
N PRO A 486 14.79 -1.29 -23.93
CA PRO A 486 15.46 -1.42 -22.63
C PRO A 486 16.49 -0.31 -22.41
N LYS A 487 16.51 0.26 -21.20
CA LYS A 487 17.44 1.33 -20.77
C LYS A 487 17.38 2.59 -21.65
N LYS A 488 16.31 2.79 -22.41
CA LYS A 488 16.06 4.01 -23.19
C LYS A 488 15.01 4.88 -22.53
N SER A 489 15.12 6.17 -22.81
CA SER A 489 14.26 7.22 -22.26
C SER A 489 13.44 7.88 -23.37
N VAL A 490 12.28 8.39 -22.97
CA VAL A 490 11.45 9.28 -23.78
C VAL A 490 11.24 10.58 -23.01
N VAL A 491 11.41 11.70 -23.72
CA VAL A 491 11.17 13.04 -23.21
C VAL A 491 9.80 13.52 -23.70
N ILE A 492 8.97 14.01 -22.80
CA ILE A 492 7.65 14.58 -23.08
C ILE A 492 7.76 16.09 -22.83
N ALA A 493 7.87 16.87 -23.90
CA ALA A 493 8.01 18.31 -23.84
C ALA A 493 6.66 19.03 -23.93
N LYS A 494 6.54 20.18 -23.24
CA LYS A 494 5.38 21.07 -23.34
C LYS A 494 5.23 21.56 -24.78
N ASN A 495 6.36 21.97 -25.36
CA ASN A 495 6.48 22.40 -26.74
C ASN A 495 7.72 21.74 -27.37
N PRO A 496 7.56 20.63 -28.12
CA PRO A 496 8.68 19.91 -28.71
C PRO A 496 9.54 20.74 -29.67
N ASP A 497 8.94 21.71 -30.37
CA ASP A 497 9.67 22.58 -31.29
C ASP A 497 10.59 23.53 -30.52
N LEU A 498 10.11 24.14 -29.42
CA LEU A 498 10.94 24.96 -28.52
C LEU A 498 11.95 24.13 -27.72
N PHE A 499 11.63 22.89 -27.39
CA PHE A 499 12.61 21.97 -26.80
C PHE A 499 13.78 21.77 -27.78
N ALA A 500 13.49 21.53 -29.07
CA ALA A 500 14.50 21.33 -30.09
C ALA A 500 15.40 22.57 -30.35
N THR A 501 14.99 23.77 -29.92
CA THR A 501 15.87 24.96 -30.00
C THR A 501 16.91 25.00 -28.87
N ARG A 502 16.68 24.29 -27.76
CA ARG A 502 17.57 24.27 -26.59
C ARG A 502 18.45 23.03 -26.51
N TYR A 503 17.98 21.90 -27.05
CA TYR A 503 18.65 20.62 -26.92
C TYR A 503 18.98 20.01 -28.27
N ASN A 504 20.14 19.36 -28.37
CA ASN A 504 20.44 18.52 -29.52
C ASN A 504 19.58 17.25 -29.44
N THR A 505 18.58 17.16 -30.32
CA THR A 505 17.62 16.05 -30.32
C THR A 505 18.11 14.81 -31.07
N ASN A 506 19.32 14.84 -31.64
CA ASN A 506 19.86 13.67 -32.34
C ASN A 506 20.04 12.51 -31.36
N GLY A 507 19.24 11.45 -31.55
CA GLY A 507 19.24 10.27 -30.69
C GLY A 507 18.28 10.34 -29.49
N LEU A 508 17.55 11.44 -29.30
CA LEU A 508 16.50 11.57 -28.30
C LEU A 508 15.14 11.18 -28.88
N CYS A 509 14.35 10.43 -28.10
CA CYS A 509 12.93 10.26 -28.38
C CYS A 509 12.18 11.40 -27.71
N VAL A 510 11.85 12.44 -28.48
CA VAL A 510 11.11 13.61 -27.99
C VAL A 510 9.66 13.55 -28.49
N LEU A 511 8.73 13.64 -27.55
CA LEU A 511 7.29 13.65 -27.75
C LEU A 511 6.66 14.92 -27.15
N GLY A 512 5.39 15.14 -27.47
CA GLY A 512 4.57 16.26 -27.01
C GLY A 512 3.62 16.73 -28.12
N PRO A 513 2.98 17.90 -27.97
CA PRO A 513 2.94 18.71 -26.75
C PRO A 513 2.11 18.04 -25.65
N PHE A 514 2.46 18.23 -24.39
CA PHE A 514 1.55 17.90 -23.28
C PHE A 514 0.66 19.08 -22.90
N SER A 515 -0.51 18.79 -22.32
CA SER A 515 -1.44 19.81 -21.82
C SER A 515 -1.26 20.06 -20.32
N SER A 516 -1.73 21.21 -19.83
CA SER A 516 -1.42 21.74 -18.48
C SER A 516 0.07 22.08 -18.28
N ASN A 517 0.44 22.62 -17.12
CA ASN A 517 1.83 23.00 -16.82
C ASN A 517 2.33 22.19 -15.63
N LEU A 518 3.63 21.88 -15.64
CA LEU A 518 4.28 21.38 -14.44
C LEU A 518 4.26 22.46 -13.36
N ALA A 519 3.67 22.16 -12.20
CA ALA A 519 3.44 23.12 -11.14
C ALA A 519 4.75 23.56 -10.48
N ARG A 520 5.02 24.88 -10.50
CA ARG A 520 6.27 25.44 -9.95
C ARG A 520 6.46 25.26 -8.44
N LYS A 521 5.40 25.03 -7.67
CA LYS A 521 5.50 24.80 -6.22
C LYS A 521 5.68 23.32 -5.86
N GLY A 522 5.56 22.42 -6.83
CA GLY A 522 5.41 21.00 -6.62
C GLY A 522 3.99 20.49 -6.86
N GLU A 523 3.90 19.22 -7.24
CA GLU A 523 2.68 18.45 -7.49
C GLU A 523 3.00 16.96 -7.55
N THR A 524 1.96 16.13 -7.77
CA THR A 524 2.10 14.71 -8.08
C THR A 524 2.01 14.46 -9.57
N ILE A 525 2.92 13.65 -10.10
CA ILE A 525 2.90 13.14 -11.46
C ILE A 525 2.68 11.62 -11.39
N CYS A 526 1.69 11.11 -12.13
CA CYS A 526 1.31 9.70 -12.10
C CYS A 526 1.32 9.11 -13.52
N LEU A 527 2.18 8.11 -13.76
CA LEU A 527 2.20 7.32 -14.99
C LEU A 527 1.31 6.09 -14.80
N VAL A 528 0.33 5.92 -15.67
CA VAL A 528 -0.60 4.77 -15.70
C VAL A 528 -0.51 4.03 -17.03
N ASN A 529 -0.75 2.73 -17.02
CA ASN A 529 -0.87 1.95 -18.25
C ASN A 529 -2.25 2.15 -18.91
N ARG A 530 -2.46 1.53 -20.08
CA ARG A 530 -3.73 1.58 -20.83
C ARG A 530 -4.96 1.03 -20.10
N LEU A 531 -4.77 0.32 -18.97
CA LEU A 531 -5.84 -0.20 -18.12
C LEU A 531 -6.14 0.72 -16.92
N GLY A 532 -5.40 1.82 -16.77
CA GLY A 532 -5.50 2.74 -15.64
C GLY A 532 -4.70 2.31 -14.40
N GLU A 533 -3.87 1.27 -14.50
CA GLU A 533 -3.03 0.83 -13.37
C GLU A 533 -1.83 1.77 -13.23
N THR A 534 -1.61 2.31 -12.03
CA THR A 534 -0.44 3.14 -11.71
C THR A 534 0.85 2.32 -11.81
N LEU A 535 1.75 2.78 -12.68
CA LEU A 535 3.08 2.20 -12.87
C LEU A 535 4.13 2.89 -11.98
N CYS A 536 4.10 4.23 -11.92
CA CYS A 536 4.89 5.01 -10.97
C CYS A 536 4.19 6.34 -10.66
N SER A 537 4.46 6.87 -9.47
CA SER A 537 3.92 8.15 -8.99
C SER A 537 5.00 8.90 -8.21
N VAL A 538 5.20 10.17 -8.54
CA VAL A 538 6.21 11.06 -7.94
C VAL A 538 5.54 12.34 -7.49
N SER A 539 5.67 12.68 -6.21
CA SER A 539 5.26 13.99 -5.68
C SER A 539 6.50 14.83 -5.43
N TYR A 540 6.72 15.89 -6.21
CA TYR A 540 7.90 16.75 -6.08
C TYR A 540 7.59 18.08 -5.41
N SER A 541 8.62 18.79 -4.93
CA SER A 541 8.48 20.15 -4.41
C SER A 541 9.67 21.01 -4.77
N ASN A 542 9.41 22.29 -5.07
CA ASN A 542 10.47 23.27 -5.33
C ASN A 542 11.34 23.61 -4.13
N LYS A 543 10.97 23.13 -2.94
CA LYS A 543 11.76 23.25 -1.72
C LYS A 543 12.86 22.19 -1.60
N TRP A 544 12.83 21.14 -2.43
CA TRP A 544 13.78 20.04 -2.34
C TRP A 544 15.19 20.47 -2.72
N HIS A 545 15.34 21.09 -3.89
CA HIS A 545 16.64 21.47 -4.45
C HIS A 545 16.56 22.88 -5.03
N PRO A 546 17.07 23.93 -4.34
CA PRO A 546 16.87 25.33 -4.73
C PRO A 546 17.30 25.69 -6.15
N LEU A 547 18.34 25.03 -6.70
CA LEU A 547 18.80 25.28 -8.08
C LEU A 547 17.79 24.81 -9.14
N THR A 548 16.89 23.91 -8.77
CA THR A 548 15.81 23.45 -9.66
C THR A 548 14.63 24.41 -9.70
N ASP A 549 14.60 25.42 -8.82
CA ASP A 549 13.62 26.50 -8.85
C ASP A 549 14.27 27.80 -9.33
N ARG A 550 13.99 28.20 -10.58
CA ARG A 550 14.53 29.41 -11.23
C ARG A 550 16.05 29.42 -11.47
N GLY A 551 16.79 28.41 -11.01
CA GLY A 551 18.21 28.22 -11.34
C GLY A 551 18.46 27.57 -12.71
N GLY A 552 17.41 27.05 -13.36
CA GLY A 552 17.47 26.44 -14.69
C GLY A 552 17.87 24.97 -14.69
N TYR A 553 18.01 24.33 -13.53
CA TYR A 553 18.31 22.90 -13.41
C TYR A 553 17.03 22.07 -13.29
N THR A 554 17.09 20.78 -13.63
CA THR A 554 15.98 19.83 -13.44
C THR A 554 16.13 19.07 -12.13
N LEU A 555 15.05 18.43 -11.70
CA LEU A 555 15.11 17.37 -10.70
C LEU A 555 15.44 16.04 -11.38
N GLU A 556 16.54 15.41 -11.01
CA GLU A 556 16.94 14.06 -11.44
C GLU A 556 16.82 13.07 -10.27
N ILE A 557 16.29 11.88 -10.52
CA ILE A 557 16.16 10.83 -9.50
C ILE A 557 17.49 10.09 -9.30
N LEU A 558 17.84 9.78 -8.04
CA LEU A 558 19.02 8.99 -7.68
C LEU A 558 18.75 7.49 -7.77
N ASN A 559 17.67 7.03 -7.12
CA ASN A 559 17.26 5.64 -7.13
C ASN A 559 15.75 5.51 -7.43
N PRO A 560 15.37 5.24 -8.69
CA PRO A 560 13.96 5.11 -9.10
C PRO A 560 13.29 3.83 -8.62
N GLN A 561 14.04 2.90 -8.02
CA GLN A 561 13.50 1.68 -7.42
C GLN A 561 13.39 1.78 -5.89
N ALA A 562 13.72 2.93 -5.29
CA ALA A 562 13.57 3.14 -3.85
C ALA A 562 12.10 3.12 -3.43
N GLU A 563 11.78 2.54 -2.25
CA GLU A 563 10.42 2.57 -1.70
C GLU A 563 9.93 4.01 -1.41
N ALA A 564 10.87 4.95 -1.22
CA ALA A 564 10.60 6.35 -0.89
C ALA A 564 10.90 7.29 -2.09
N VAL A 565 10.32 7.01 -3.26
CA VAL A 565 10.54 7.79 -4.49
C VAL A 565 10.28 9.29 -4.30
N SER A 566 9.26 9.68 -3.54
CA SER A 566 8.87 11.09 -3.32
C SER A 566 9.54 11.76 -2.12
N GLN A 567 10.81 11.48 -1.86
CA GLN A 567 11.61 12.12 -0.81
C GLN A 567 12.73 12.97 -1.41
N ALA A 568 12.96 14.17 -0.86
CA ALA A 568 13.92 15.14 -1.40
C ALA A 568 15.32 14.54 -1.56
N GLU A 569 15.72 13.66 -0.63
CA GLU A 569 17.03 13.01 -0.56
C GLU A 569 17.26 12.00 -1.68
N ASN A 570 16.20 11.52 -2.33
CA ASN A 570 16.28 10.61 -3.48
C ASN A 570 16.31 11.35 -4.82
N TRP A 571 16.30 12.68 -4.79
CA TRP A 571 16.42 13.54 -5.97
C TRP A 571 17.62 14.46 -5.81
N ARG A 572 18.04 15.06 -6.92
CA ARG A 572 19.09 16.09 -6.96
C ARG A 572 18.80 17.07 -8.10
N ASP A 573 19.53 18.18 -8.12
CA ASP A 573 19.68 18.99 -9.32
C ASP A 573 20.49 18.25 -10.40
N SER A 574 20.15 18.49 -11.67
CA SER A 574 20.92 17.98 -12.82
C SER A 574 22.36 18.46 -12.85
N SER A 575 23.22 17.69 -13.53
CA SER A 575 24.62 18.10 -13.70
C SER A 575 24.78 19.35 -14.56
N GLU A 576 23.90 19.53 -15.54
CA GLU A 576 23.91 20.65 -16.46
C GLU A 576 22.73 21.58 -16.23
N LYS A 577 22.99 22.88 -16.46
CA LYS A 577 21.92 23.87 -16.54
C LYS A 577 21.11 23.58 -17.81
N GLY A 578 19.80 23.50 -17.68
CA GLY A 578 18.92 22.97 -18.71
C GLY A 578 18.61 21.48 -18.56
N GLY A 579 19.21 20.74 -17.62
CA GLY A 579 18.97 19.31 -17.46
C GLY A 579 19.81 18.43 -18.38
N THR A 580 19.66 17.11 -18.24
CA THR A 580 20.39 16.10 -19.01
C THR A 580 19.46 15.15 -19.79
N PRO A 581 18.54 15.68 -20.62
CA PRO A 581 17.53 14.86 -21.29
C PRO A 581 18.16 13.73 -22.13
N GLY A 582 17.73 12.51 -21.86
CA GLY A 582 18.18 11.26 -22.48
C GLY A 582 19.45 10.64 -21.89
N TRP A 583 20.03 11.25 -20.86
CA TRP A 583 21.32 10.83 -20.27
C TRP A 583 21.22 10.33 -18.84
N TRP A 584 20.01 10.23 -18.28
CA TRP A 584 19.83 9.66 -16.95
C TRP A 584 20.42 8.24 -16.88
N SER A 585 21.32 8.02 -15.91
CA SER A 585 22.03 6.74 -15.71
C SER A 585 21.65 6.09 -14.40
N ALA A 586 21.19 4.84 -14.47
CA ALA A 586 20.75 4.03 -13.33
C ALA A 586 21.81 3.77 -12.26
N ASN A 587 23.08 4.04 -12.54
CA ASN A 587 24.16 3.83 -11.59
C ASN A 587 24.35 5.00 -10.62
N GLY A 588 23.58 6.09 -10.75
CA GLY A 588 23.64 7.21 -9.81
C GLY A 588 25.06 7.73 -9.57
N LEU A 589 25.96 7.59 -10.56
CA LEU A 589 27.35 8.01 -10.39
C LEU A 589 27.31 9.49 -10.01
N PRO A 590 27.85 9.85 -8.85
CA PRO A 590 27.89 11.25 -8.46
C PRO A 590 28.67 11.99 -9.55
N TYR A 591 28.24 13.19 -9.92
CA TYR A 591 29.03 14.05 -10.81
C TYR A 591 29.76 15.09 -9.95
N ILE A 592 30.89 15.59 -10.45
CA ILE A 592 31.55 16.78 -9.93
C ILE A 592 31.12 17.94 -10.82
N ARG A 593 30.36 18.89 -10.29
CA ARG A 593 30.12 20.19 -10.95
C ARG A 593 31.08 21.21 -10.38
N PHE A 594 31.79 21.93 -11.25
CA PHE A 594 32.63 23.06 -10.84
C PHE A 594 31.75 24.31 -10.69
N GLU A 595 31.69 24.89 -9.49
CA GLU A 595 31.08 26.20 -9.28
C GLU A 595 32.04 27.33 -9.69
N SER A 596 33.32 27.20 -9.34
CA SER A 596 34.35 28.13 -9.75
C SER A 596 35.73 27.50 -9.70
N ILE A 597 36.64 28.03 -10.52
CA ILE A 597 38.06 27.70 -10.50
C ILE A 597 38.82 28.99 -10.21
N GLN A 598 39.59 28.99 -9.13
CA GLN A 598 40.46 30.10 -8.75
C GLN A 598 41.90 29.60 -8.74
N MET A 599 42.85 30.44 -9.14
CA MET A 599 44.26 30.08 -9.19
C MET A 599 45.11 31.23 -8.68
N ASP A 600 46.13 30.91 -7.89
CA ASP A 600 47.21 31.82 -7.52
C ASP A 600 48.56 31.28 -8.02
N ASP A 601 49.67 31.88 -7.58
CA ASP A 601 51.01 31.49 -8.03
C ASP A 601 51.41 30.07 -7.59
N GLU A 602 50.80 29.52 -6.53
CA GLU A 602 51.16 28.23 -5.93
C GLU A 602 50.05 27.17 -6.02
N ARG A 603 48.77 27.56 -6.17
CA ARG A 603 47.63 26.67 -5.96
C ARG A 603 46.49 26.89 -6.95
N ILE A 604 45.74 25.82 -7.18
CA ILE A 604 44.45 25.83 -7.86
C ILE A 604 43.37 25.40 -6.87
N TYR A 605 42.28 26.15 -6.85
CA TYR A 605 41.10 25.90 -6.03
C TYR A 605 39.90 25.62 -6.93
N PHE A 606 39.29 24.46 -6.73
CA PHE A 606 38.03 24.09 -7.36
C PHE A 606 36.93 24.13 -6.30
N GLU A 607 35.98 25.06 -6.42
CA GLU A 607 34.71 24.97 -5.71
C GLU A 607 33.84 23.98 -6.48
N ILE A 608 33.38 22.90 -5.84
CA ILE A 608 32.70 21.80 -6.48
C ILE A 608 31.42 21.38 -5.74
N VAL A 609 30.37 21.05 -6.50
CA VAL A 609 29.18 20.37 -6.00
C VAL A 609 29.26 18.91 -6.43
N GLY A 610 29.22 17.99 -5.46
CA GLY A 610 29.52 16.58 -5.69
C GLY A 610 29.77 15.84 -4.36
N PRO A 611 30.37 14.64 -4.37
CA PRO A 611 30.41 13.73 -3.22
C PRO A 611 31.29 14.26 -2.07
N THR A 612 31.22 13.54 -0.96
CA THR A 612 31.90 13.81 0.31
C THR A 612 33.43 13.73 0.28
N SER A 613 34.08 13.33 -0.83
CA SER A 613 35.55 13.29 -1.00
C SER A 613 36.02 13.29 -2.49
N CYS A 614 37.05 14.07 -2.82
CA CYS A 614 37.69 14.12 -4.16
C CYS A 614 39.22 14.22 -4.06
N SER A 615 39.95 13.74 -5.07
CA SER A 615 41.39 13.95 -5.29
C SER A 615 41.64 14.52 -6.68
N ALA A 616 42.89 14.88 -6.99
CA ALA A 616 43.30 15.32 -8.32
C ALA A 616 44.50 14.53 -8.82
N GLU A 617 44.57 14.37 -10.13
CA GLU A 617 45.70 13.84 -10.87
C GLU A 617 46.13 14.86 -11.93
N VAL A 618 47.40 14.80 -12.35
CA VAL A 618 47.96 15.62 -13.43
C VAL A 618 48.49 14.76 -14.56
N SER A 619 48.48 15.32 -15.76
CA SER A 619 49.05 14.69 -16.95
C SER A 619 49.68 15.74 -17.87
N SER A 620 50.81 15.45 -18.49
CA SER A 620 51.41 16.29 -19.53
C SER A 620 50.99 15.88 -20.94
N ASP A 621 50.40 14.68 -21.12
CA ASP A 621 50.13 14.07 -22.43
C ASP A 621 48.72 13.48 -22.59
N LEU A 622 47.86 13.60 -21.57
CA LEU A 622 46.52 12.99 -21.42
C LEU A 622 46.49 11.45 -21.36
N LEU A 623 47.64 10.79 -21.50
CA LEU A 623 47.75 9.33 -21.49
C LEU A 623 48.22 8.80 -20.14
N HIS A 624 49.16 9.50 -19.49
CA HIS A 624 49.73 9.13 -18.21
C HIS A 624 49.31 10.11 -17.12
N TRP A 625 48.76 9.59 -16.03
CA TRP A 625 48.18 10.37 -14.95
C TRP A 625 48.88 10.08 -13.63
N GLU A 626 49.27 11.12 -12.90
CA GLU A 626 49.95 11.04 -11.61
C GLU A 626 49.12 11.74 -10.53
N ASP A 627 48.96 11.11 -9.35
CA ASP A 627 48.25 11.70 -8.22
C ASP A 627 48.96 12.98 -7.73
N VAL A 628 48.18 14.04 -7.49
CA VAL A 628 48.67 15.30 -6.89
C VAL A 628 48.15 15.44 -5.47
N PRO A 629 49.00 15.87 -4.52
CA PRO A 629 48.55 16.23 -3.17
C PRO A 629 47.38 17.21 -3.23
N SER A 630 46.26 16.78 -2.65
CA SER A 630 45.00 17.52 -2.70
C SER A 630 44.35 17.59 -1.33
N ILE A 631 43.76 18.73 -1.01
CA ILE A 631 43.05 18.98 0.25
C ILE A 631 41.59 19.29 -0.10
N TYR A 632 40.67 18.41 0.30
CA TYR A 632 39.24 18.63 0.15
C TYR A 632 38.58 19.01 1.48
N ARG A 633 37.92 20.18 1.54
CA ARG A 633 37.14 20.62 2.70
C ARG A 633 35.96 21.49 2.27
N LYS A 634 34.77 21.21 2.82
CA LYS A 634 33.55 22.03 2.62
C LYS A 634 33.31 22.38 1.14
N ASN A 635 33.25 21.38 0.27
CA ASN A 635 32.99 21.55 -1.17
C ASN A 635 34.11 22.26 -1.96
N ARG A 636 35.29 22.48 -1.36
CA ARG A 636 36.45 23.06 -2.04
C ARG A 636 37.61 22.07 -2.10
N LEU A 637 38.12 21.81 -3.31
CA LEU A 637 39.34 21.06 -3.54
C LEU A 637 40.50 22.02 -3.83
N CYS A 638 41.58 21.90 -3.07
CA CYS A 638 42.80 22.68 -3.25
C CYS A 638 43.94 21.76 -3.68
N ILE A 639 44.65 22.11 -4.75
CA ILE A 639 45.82 21.36 -5.25
C ILE A 639 47.01 22.30 -5.50
N GLU A 640 48.22 21.74 -5.49
CA GLU A 640 49.41 22.47 -5.94
C GLU A 640 49.36 22.73 -7.44
N ARG A 641 49.67 23.97 -7.82
CA ARG A 641 49.87 24.35 -9.22
C ARG A 641 51.20 23.78 -9.70
N LYS A 642 51.22 23.28 -10.94
CA LYS A 642 52.42 22.80 -11.65
C LYS A 642 52.64 23.66 -12.90
N ASP A 643 53.87 23.66 -13.42
CA ASP A 643 54.31 24.54 -14.51
C ASP A 643 53.46 24.44 -15.80
N GLU A 644 53.66 25.36 -16.74
CA GLU A 644 52.77 25.56 -17.90
C GLU A 644 52.74 24.35 -18.86
N ASN A 645 51.51 23.97 -19.28
CA ASN A 645 51.10 22.83 -20.13
C ASN A 645 50.87 21.49 -19.41
N ILE A 646 50.10 21.52 -18.32
CA ILE A 646 49.66 20.32 -17.60
C ILE A 646 48.12 20.28 -17.54
N PHE A 647 47.56 19.09 -17.78
CA PHE A 647 46.15 18.78 -17.63
C PHE A 647 45.84 18.33 -16.20
N TYR A 648 44.72 18.76 -15.66
CA TYR A 648 44.22 18.35 -14.35
C TYR A 648 42.96 17.49 -14.51
N ARG A 649 42.89 16.38 -13.77
CA ARG A 649 41.70 15.53 -13.67
C ARG A 649 41.30 15.39 -12.21
N LEU A 650 40.04 15.64 -11.89
CA LEU A 650 39.52 15.34 -10.56
C LEU A 650 38.96 13.92 -10.52
N ARG A 651 39.32 13.18 -9.47
CA ARG A 651 38.85 11.82 -9.23
C ARG A 651 38.01 11.79 -7.97
N MET A 652 36.89 11.08 -8.05
CA MET A 652 35.99 10.87 -6.92
C MET A 652 36.54 9.73 -6.07
N ASN A 653 36.67 9.94 -4.76
CA ASN A 653 37.19 8.91 -3.87
C ASN A 653 36.03 8.09 -3.28
N ASN A 654 35.32 7.37 -4.15
CA ASN A 654 34.23 6.46 -3.79
C ASN A 654 34.56 5.04 -4.29
N PRO A 655 34.35 3.96 -3.51
CA PRO A 655 34.60 2.58 -3.95
C PRO A 655 33.62 2.00 -5.00
N TYR A 656 32.74 2.80 -5.62
CA TYR A 656 31.77 2.35 -6.64
C TYR A 656 32.08 2.94 -8.02
#